data_AF-N2BGR4-F1
#
_entry.id   AF-N2BGR4-F1
#
_cell.length_a   1.000
_cell.length_b   1.000
_cell.length_c   1.000
_cell.angle_alpha   90.00
_cell.angle_beta   90.00
_cell.angle_gamma   90.00
#
_symmetry.space_group_name_H-M   'P 1'
#
loop_
_entity.id
_entity.type
_entity.pdbx_description
1 polymer ?
#
loop_
_entity_poly.entity_id
_entity_poly.type
_entity_poly.pdbx_seq_one_letter_code
_entity_poly.pdbx_strand_id
1 'polypeptide(L)'
;MKINKRKCRAYAVPDRKLSSANGILHAKQINYIVTAAVKTIAHHRTLVLYIYPREQAVRGDYKPLWTMFHTKDDFLTLERKEDGSTAWRTASFDRLDCSSYDFSSQCAFYSNLDGKRVQRYFHADTDGFLALTAAQDAILERRRKERQITREKAVIARIEGIPALPHGLKSWIKSVMPAYFFYDYKREKEVTGICSACSHEITLSDIKQGSKAICPHCRHELIAKPRSRRGSNMYDRETFEVIQNMGDGRLVVRIIKAYYSYRADIPEIDIYENARQFIWRDSDGEICTEHYYYSCNSGIITNWKKGERPVYFMYQYHFEGDTCGHLYTKNLPKVFLGTPWQYCNIADFYHHFHEHMQALPFLREYLQHPRLEHLCKMGFYNIVSDLAYHSDGKILDETQNRTHKILGIAAEDVDFLRGLDVDLAVLKTFQSYADIKDRQQLLVWQLANDVKHNILPILKYITVHKLIRYTERQFLPQRSRKGRYGCTYYQKMQDIVTDYRDYLEMCDGLDYDLKNTFVLYPKNLWESHDRVQKRFKIKESTQLMQDFKAAVQDVKERMAFEAGGMKIVVPVTPRELEAEGNALHHCVGRGSYADRVAKKECMILFVRKCNEIDKPYYTVEIRGQEVIQVRGIGNCAATPEVQSFIDAFQRQVLQGVADNAA
;
A
#
# COMPACT_ATOMS: atom_id res chain seq x y z
N MET A 1 -36.86 28.73 -1.19
CA MET A 1 -37.16 29.65 -0.07
C MET A 1 -36.45 29.15 1.18
N LYS A 2 -35.81 30.02 1.97
CA LYS A 2 -34.98 29.59 3.12
C LYS A 2 -35.72 29.85 4.44
N ILE A 3 -35.77 28.86 5.33
CA ILE A 3 -36.41 28.99 6.65
C ILE A 3 -35.73 30.08 7.50
N ASN A 4 -36.53 31.01 8.05
CA ASN A 4 -36.03 32.08 8.93
C ASN A 4 -35.81 31.56 10.36
N LYS A 5 -34.56 31.15 10.65
CA LYS A 5 -34.15 30.62 11.96
C LYS A 5 -34.59 31.49 13.15
N ARG A 6 -34.44 32.81 13.07
CA ARG A 6 -34.80 33.73 14.18
C ARG A 6 -36.29 33.70 14.47
N LYS A 7 -37.14 33.79 13.44
CA LYS A 7 -38.60 33.74 13.59
C LYS A 7 -39.08 32.35 14.03
N CYS A 8 -38.46 31.27 13.56
CA CYS A 8 -38.80 29.90 13.97
C CYS A 8 -38.50 29.61 15.45
N ARG A 9 -37.44 30.20 16.04
CA ARG A 9 -37.15 30.01 17.47
C ARG A 9 -38.31 30.40 18.38
N ALA A 10 -39.10 31.42 18.01
CA ALA A 10 -40.27 31.84 18.79
C ALA A 10 -41.38 30.76 18.85
N TYR A 11 -41.34 29.76 17.96
CA TYR A 11 -42.29 28.65 17.88
C TYR A 11 -41.64 27.31 18.22
N ALA A 12 -40.45 27.32 18.84
CA ALA A 12 -39.75 26.09 19.24
C ALA A 12 -40.37 25.43 20.47
N VAL A 13 -41.11 26.18 21.27
CA VAL A 13 -41.81 25.68 22.45
C VAL A 13 -43.31 25.61 22.14
N PRO A 14 -43.95 24.46 22.32
CA PRO A 14 -45.37 24.27 22.04
C PRO A 14 -46.24 24.93 23.13
N ASP A 15 -47.35 25.55 22.71
CA ASP A 15 -48.35 26.09 23.65
C ASP A 15 -49.19 24.97 24.33
N ARG A 16 -49.08 23.73 23.83
CA ARG A 16 -49.91 22.58 24.22
C ARG A 16 -49.25 21.75 25.31
N LYS A 17 -49.96 21.54 26.43
CA LYS A 17 -49.55 20.60 27.49
C LYS A 17 -49.95 19.16 27.15
N LEU A 18 -49.03 18.22 27.35
CA LEU A 18 -49.30 16.78 27.22
C LEU A 18 -49.96 16.27 28.52
N SER A 19 -51.06 15.54 28.40
CA SER A 19 -51.72 14.90 29.54
C SER A 19 -51.01 13.61 29.94
N SER A 20 -50.69 13.46 31.22
CA SER A 20 -50.10 12.25 31.81
C SER A 20 -51.03 11.03 31.74
N ALA A 21 -52.34 11.23 31.57
CA ALA A 21 -53.32 10.16 31.45
C ALA A 21 -53.43 9.57 30.04
N ASN A 22 -52.67 10.07 29.06
CA ASN A 22 -52.73 9.56 27.68
C ASN A 22 -51.97 8.23 27.57
N GLY A 23 -52.67 7.17 27.17
CA GLY A 23 -52.11 5.81 27.03
C GLY A 23 -50.90 5.71 26.11
N ILE A 24 -50.70 6.66 25.18
CA ILE A 24 -49.52 6.68 24.30
C ILE A 24 -48.19 6.86 25.06
N LEU A 25 -48.22 7.48 26.26
CA LEU A 25 -47.04 7.62 27.12
C LEU A 25 -46.58 6.26 27.67
N HIS A 26 -47.49 5.29 27.79
CA HIS A 26 -47.23 3.97 28.34
C HIS A 26 -47.00 2.89 27.28
N ALA A 27 -47.08 3.24 25.98
CA ALA A 27 -46.77 2.36 24.87
C ALA A 27 -45.25 2.10 24.79
N LYS A 28 -44.78 0.96 25.29
CA LYS A 28 -43.35 0.61 25.33
C LYS A 28 -42.72 0.38 23.96
N GLN A 29 -43.54 0.13 22.95
CA GLN A 29 -43.12 -0.13 21.57
C GLN A 29 -42.69 1.13 20.79
N ILE A 30 -42.90 2.34 21.35
CA ILE A 30 -42.44 3.59 20.75
C ILE A 30 -41.43 4.29 21.65
N ASN A 31 -40.47 4.97 21.03
CA ASN A 31 -39.43 5.73 21.73
C ASN A 31 -39.75 7.22 21.74
N TYR A 32 -40.52 7.70 20.76
CA TYR A 32 -40.81 9.12 20.58
C TYR A 32 -42.30 9.39 20.35
N ILE A 33 -42.76 10.52 20.88
CA ILE A 33 -44.11 11.03 20.69
C ILE A 33 -44.01 12.30 19.84
N VAL A 34 -44.91 12.47 18.87
CA VAL A 34 -44.91 13.60 17.95
C VAL A 34 -46.22 14.37 18.05
N THR A 35 -46.15 15.69 18.26
CA THR A 35 -47.30 16.58 18.08
C THR A 35 -47.08 17.48 16.87
N ALA A 36 -48.16 17.89 16.21
CA ALA A 36 -48.09 18.69 14.99
C ALA A 36 -48.85 20.01 15.16
N ALA A 37 -48.34 21.10 14.62
CA ALA A 37 -49.04 22.37 14.51
C ALA A 37 -48.81 22.98 13.13
N VAL A 38 -49.76 23.77 12.63
CA VAL A 38 -49.55 24.59 11.44
C VAL A 38 -49.62 26.04 11.87
N LYS A 39 -48.54 26.79 11.62
CA LYS A 39 -48.40 28.19 12.02
C LYS A 39 -47.96 29.02 10.80
N THR A 40 -48.38 30.27 10.75
CA THR A 40 -47.85 31.24 9.78
C THR A 40 -46.60 31.87 10.36
N ILE A 41 -45.42 31.43 9.90
CA ILE A 41 -44.12 31.93 10.37
C ILE A 41 -43.47 32.67 9.22
N ALA A 42 -43.11 33.94 9.44
CA ALA A 42 -42.49 34.78 8.41
C ALA A 42 -43.30 34.88 7.10
N HIS A 43 -44.63 35.00 7.20
CA HIS A 43 -45.58 35.02 6.07
C HIS A 43 -45.70 33.69 5.29
N HIS A 44 -45.19 32.59 5.84
CA HIS A 44 -45.27 31.27 5.22
C HIS A 44 -46.03 30.28 6.10
N ARG A 45 -46.85 29.43 5.46
CA ARG A 45 -47.55 28.32 6.13
C ARG A 45 -46.56 27.21 6.45
N THR A 46 -46.20 27.07 7.72
CA THR A 46 -45.17 26.16 8.21
C THR A 46 -45.80 25.08 9.09
N LEU A 47 -45.53 23.82 8.76
CA LEU A 47 -45.79 22.69 9.64
C LEU A 47 -44.69 22.63 10.69
N VAL A 48 -45.07 22.57 11.96
CA VAL A 48 -44.18 22.45 13.11
C VAL A 48 -44.44 21.11 13.77
N LEU A 49 -43.42 20.27 13.87
CA LEU A 49 -43.47 18.99 14.57
C LEU A 49 -42.63 19.09 15.84
N TYR A 50 -43.25 18.79 16.98
CA TYR A 50 -42.56 18.72 18.27
C TYR A 50 -42.39 17.26 18.62
N ILE A 51 -41.14 16.86 18.86
CA ILE A 51 -40.75 15.46 19.03
C ILE A 51 -40.20 15.30 20.45
N TYR A 52 -40.83 14.43 21.22
CA TYR A 52 -40.55 14.22 22.64
C TYR A 52 -40.06 12.79 22.87
N PRO A 53 -38.96 12.59 23.61
CA PRO A 53 -38.60 11.27 24.10
C PRO A 53 -39.70 10.78 25.04
N ARG A 54 -40.27 9.60 24.78
CA ARG A 54 -41.37 9.04 25.56
C ARG A 54 -40.99 8.90 27.03
N GLU A 55 -39.78 8.41 27.31
CA GLU A 55 -39.30 8.21 28.69
C GLU A 55 -39.21 9.51 29.49
N GLN A 56 -38.80 10.60 28.85
CA GLN A 56 -38.76 11.93 29.48
C GLN A 56 -40.17 12.47 29.71
N ALA A 57 -41.07 12.29 28.74
CA ALA A 57 -42.46 12.71 28.86
C ALA A 57 -43.21 11.96 29.98
N VAL A 58 -42.93 10.67 30.19
CA VAL A 58 -43.49 9.87 31.32
C VAL A 58 -43.04 10.42 32.67
N ARG A 59 -41.80 10.93 32.77
CA ARG A 59 -41.25 11.55 33.99
C ARG A 59 -41.72 13.00 34.20
N GLY A 60 -42.58 13.51 33.33
CA GLY A 60 -43.14 14.87 33.41
C GLY A 60 -42.33 15.93 32.67
N ASP A 61 -41.27 15.57 31.93
CA ASP A 61 -40.56 16.52 31.06
C ASP A 61 -41.23 16.61 29.68
N TYR A 62 -42.14 17.58 29.54
CA TYR A 62 -42.93 17.81 28.33
C TYR A 62 -42.29 18.78 27.35
N LYS A 63 -40.96 18.79 27.31
CA LYS A 63 -40.18 19.76 26.57
C LYS A 63 -39.63 19.02 25.33
N PRO A 64 -39.85 19.48 24.10
CA PRO A 64 -39.43 18.72 22.90
C PRO A 64 -37.91 18.64 22.78
N LEU A 65 -37.39 17.45 22.47
CA LEU A 65 -35.98 17.25 22.16
C LEU A 65 -35.65 17.85 20.79
N TRP A 66 -36.54 17.64 19.82
CA TRP A 66 -36.45 18.22 18.50
C TRP A 66 -37.73 18.97 18.13
N THR A 67 -37.56 20.14 17.53
CA THR A 67 -38.66 20.88 16.88
C THR A 67 -38.35 21.06 15.40
N MET A 68 -39.08 20.38 14.55
CA MET A 68 -38.92 20.46 13.11
C MET A 68 -39.88 21.46 12.50
N PHE A 69 -39.34 22.36 11.69
CA PHE A 69 -40.09 23.29 10.87
C PHE A 69 -40.03 22.81 9.43
N HIS A 70 -41.20 22.61 8.83
CA HIS A 70 -41.35 22.18 7.46
C HIS A 70 -42.19 23.19 6.69
N THR A 71 -41.67 23.66 5.57
CA THR A 71 -42.35 24.53 4.59
C THR A 71 -42.55 23.77 3.29
N LYS A 72 -43.22 24.36 2.30
CA LYS A 72 -43.37 23.71 0.98
C LYS A 72 -42.02 23.30 0.35
N ASP A 73 -40.96 24.08 0.58
CA ASP A 73 -39.69 23.93 -0.16
C ASP A 73 -38.47 23.54 0.68
N ASP A 74 -38.59 23.57 2.00
CA ASP A 74 -37.47 23.47 2.93
C ASP A 74 -37.94 22.92 4.27
N PHE A 75 -37.04 22.27 4.99
CA PHE A 75 -37.23 21.83 6.37
C PHE A 75 -35.96 22.06 7.18
N LEU A 76 -36.14 22.30 8.48
CA LEU A 76 -35.05 22.56 9.41
C LEU A 76 -35.47 22.15 10.83
N THR A 77 -34.56 21.52 11.57
CA THR A 77 -34.85 21.03 12.92
C THR A 77 -34.03 21.77 13.95
N LEU A 78 -34.67 22.26 15.01
CA LEU A 78 -34.01 22.78 16.19
C LEU A 78 -33.89 21.65 17.22
N GLU A 79 -32.66 21.32 17.60
CA GLU A 79 -32.33 20.35 18.63
C GLU A 79 -32.04 21.06 19.95
N ARG A 80 -32.58 20.50 21.04
CA ARG A 80 -32.21 20.86 22.40
C ARG A 80 -31.14 19.89 22.91
N LYS A 81 -30.02 20.43 23.39
CA LYS A 81 -28.96 19.64 24.03
C LYS A 81 -29.23 19.45 25.52
N GLU A 82 -28.51 18.52 26.14
CA GLU A 82 -28.61 18.23 27.57
C GLU A 82 -28.29 19.45 28.46
N ASP A 83 -27.37 20.31 28.02
CA ASP A 83 -27.01 21.58 28.67
C ASP A 83 -28.08 22.69 28.51
N GLY A 84 -29.19 22.40 27.84
CA GLY A 84 -30.27 23.35 27.56
C GLY A 84 -30.01 24.29 26.38
N SER A 85 -28.83 24.25 25.78
CA SER A 85 -28.52 25.00 24.56
C SER A 85 -29.26 24.42 23.35
N THR A 86 -29.33 25.19 22.26
CA THR A 86 -30.04 24.76 21.04
C THR A 86 -29.16 24.82 19.80
N ALA A 87 -29.26 23.80 18.94
CA ALA A 87 -28.52 23.68 17.70
C ALA A 87 -29.46 23.46 16.51
N TRP A 88 -29.12 24.02 15.35
CA TRP A 88 -29.89 23.82 14.11
C TRP A 88 -29.33 22.65 13.31
N ARG A 89 -30.20 21.69 12.96
CA ARG A 89 -29.91 20.53 12.13
C ARG A 89 -30.65 20.60 10.79
N THR A 90 -30.00 20.11 9.74
CA THR A 90 -30.58 19.98 8.38
C THR A 90 -30.97 18.54 8.05
N ALA A 91 -30.97 17.66 9.04
CA ALA A 91 -31.37 16.26 8.89
C ALA A 91 -32.89 16.14 8.64
N SER A 92 -33.29 15.22 7.76
CA SER A 92 -34.70 14.82 7.60
C SER A 92 -35.18 14.10 8.85
N PHE A 93 -36.49 13.90 8.96
CA PHE A 93 -37.14 13.26 10.10
C PHE A 93 -36.53 11.88 10.40
N ASP A 94 -36.38 11.04 9.37
CA ASP A 94 -35.82 9.71 9.52
C ASP A 94 -34.31 9.68 9.85
N ARG A 95 -33.64 10.83 9.80
CA ARG A 95 -32.21 10.97 10.09
C ARG A 95 -31.93 11.79 11.36
N LEU A 96 -32.96 12.05 12.18
CA LEU A 96 -32.79 12.74 13.46
C LEU A 96 -32.03 11.89 14.47
N ASP A 97 -32.36 10.60 14.54
CA ASP A 97 -31.66 9.61 15.35
C ASP A 97 -30.83 8.69 14.43
N CYS A 98 -29.51 8.82 14.50
CA CYS A 98 -28.59 8.03 13.67
C CYS A 98 -28.46 6.57 14.13
N SER A 99 -29.01 6.22 15.30
CA SER A 99 -28.99 4.84 15.82
C SER A 99 -30.10 3.95 15.24
N SER A 100 -31.11 4.54 14.58
CA SER A 100 -32.19 3.82 13.92
C SER A 100 -32.11 3.97 12.40
N TYR A 101 -32.39 2.88 11.68
CA TYR A 101 -32.53 2.92 10.21
C TYR A 101 -33.91 3.44 9.76
N ASP A 102 -34.93 3.29 10.62
CA ASP A 102 -36.29 3.77 10.40
C ASP A 102 -36.81 4.44 11.69
N PHE A 103 -36.48 5.73 11.86
CA PHE A 103 -36.88 6.50 13.03
C PHE A 103 -38.41 6.68 13.10
N SER A 104 -39.10 6.76 11.95
CA SER A 104 -40.56 6.89 11.92
C SER A 104 -41.28 5.72 12.59
N SER A 105 -40.76 4.49 12.45
CA SER A 105 -41.32 3.30 13.11
C SER A 105 -41.29 3.36 14.65
N GLN A 106 -40.39 4.17 15.21
CA GLN A 106 -40.25 4.37 16.65
C GLN A 106 -41.08 5.56 17.16
N CYS A 107 -41.81 6.23 16.28
CA CYS A 107 -42.59 7.42 16.57
C CYS A 107 -44.10 7.12 16.52
N ALA A 108 -44.87 7.81 17.34
CA ALA A 108 -46.32 7.89 17.15
C ALA A 108 -46.84 9.31 17.33
N PHE A 109 -47.86 9.68 16.56
CA PHE A 109 -48.57 10.93 16.78
C PHE A 109 -49.34 10.89 18.09
N TYR A 110 -49.24 11.96 18.88
CA TYR A 110 -49.93 12.08 20.16
C TYR A 110 -51.46 11.92 20.06
N SER A 111 -52.04 12.29 18.90
CA SER A 111 -53.45 12.07 18.60
C SER A 111 -53.69 11.85 17.10
N ASN A 112 -54.81 11.22 16.75
CA ASN A 112 -55.24 11.07 15.35
C ASN A 112 -55.37 12.43 14.64
N LEU A 113 -55.76 13.50 15.36
CA LEU A 113 -55.81 14.86 14.84
C LEU A 113 -54.43 15.39 14.43
N ASP A 114 -53.37 15.02 15.15
CA ASP A 114 -52.00 15.42 14.81
C ASP A 114 -51.54 14.75 13.51
N GLY A 115 -51.81 13.45 13.34
CA GLY A 115 -51.55 12.74 12.08
C GLY A 115 -52.35 13.31 10.90
N LYS A 116 -53.67 13.50 11.08
CA LYS A 116 -54.54 14.14 10.07
C LYS A 116 -54.10 15.55 9.71
N ARG A 117 -53.51 16.30 10.64
CA ARG A 117 -52.97 17.64 10.38
C ARG A 117 -51.78 17.59 9.43
N VAL A 118 -50.88 16.61 9.59
CA VAL A 118 -49.75 16.40 8.69
C VAL A 118 -50.24 15.97 7.30
N GLN A 119 -51.16 15.01 7.23
CA GLN A 119 -51.80 14.58 5.97
C GLN A 119 -52.41 15.75 5.20
N ARG A 120 -53.24 16.58 5.87
CA ARG A 120 -53.86 17.77 5.28
C ARG A 120 -52.86 18.86 4.89
N TYR A 121 -51.71 18.94 5.55
CA TYR A 121 -50.67 19.90 5.19
C TYR A 121 -50.02 19.53 3.85
N PHE A 122 -49.80 18.24 3.63
CA PHE A 122 -49.19 17.72 2.40
C PHE A 122 -50.19 17.34 1.30
N HIS A 123 -51.49 17.40 1.58
CA HIS A 123 -52.55 16.95 0.67
C HIS A 123 -52.38 15.48 0.25
N ALA A 124 -52.03 14.62 1.21
CA ALA A 124 -51.76 13.21 1.00
C ALA A 124 -52.79 12.31 1.69
N ASP A 125 -53.15 11.20 1.04
CA ASP A 125 -54.06 10.17 1.55
C ASP A 125 -53.34 9.04 2.33
N THR A 126 -52.01 9.12 2.42
CA THR A 126 -51.15 8.17 3.15
C THR A 126 -51.07 8.48 4.64
N ASP A 127 -50.41 7.61 5.43
CA ASP A 127 -50.07 7.92 6.83
C ASP A 127 -49.29 9.25 6.96
N GLY A 128 -49.45 9.94 8.10
CA GLY A 128 -48.84 11.25 8.34
C GLY A 128 -47.31 11.23 8.33
N PHE A 129 -46.66 10.17 8.81
CA PHE A 129 -45.20 10.06 8.72
C PHE A 129 -44.75 9.76 7.29
N LEU A 130 -45.45 8.87 6.58
CA LEU A 130 -45.18 8.61 5.16
C LEU A 130 -45.30 9.87 4.29
N ALA A 131 -46.32 10.70 4.55
CA ALA A 131 -46.50 11.96 3.84
C ALA A 131 -45.35 12.95 4.12
N LEU A 132 -44.86 13.00 5.36
CA LEU A 132 -43.72 13.83 5.76
C LEU A 132 -42.42 13.36 5.11
N THR A 133 -42.11 12.07 5.18
CA THR A 133 -40.86 11.51 4.64
C THR A 133 -40.81 11.66 3.13
N ALA A 134 -41.90 11.35 2.42
CA ALA A 134 -42.00 11.58 0.97
C ALA A 134 -41.78 13.06 0.57
N ALA A 135 -42.33 14.01 1.33
CA ALA A 135 -42.14 15.43 1.08
C ALA A 135 -40.67 15.87 1.31
N GLN A 136 -40.05 15.37 2.37
CA GLN A 136 -38.64 15.66 2.65
C GLN A 136 -37.70 15.03 1.62
N ASP A 137 -38.00 13.81 1.16
CA ASP A 137 -37.25 13.14 0.12
C ASP A 137 -37.31 13.90 -1.21
N ALA A 138 -38.49 14.41 -1.59
CA ALA A 138 -38.63 15.27 -2.77
C ALA A 138 -37.77 16.55 -2.67
N ILE A 139 -37.72 17.18 -1.48
CA ILE A 139 -36.86 18.35 -1.24
C ILE A 139 -35.37 17.96 -1.35
N LEU A 140 -34.97 16.84 -0.75
CA LEU A 140 -33.60 16.36 -0.77
C LEU A 140 -33.14 15.94 -2.18
N GLU A 141 -34.00 15.30 -2.95
CA GLU A 141 -33.78 14.96 -4.36
C GLU A 141 -33.55 16.23 -5.20
N ARG A 142 -34.43 17.24 -5.06
CA ARG A 142 -34.22 18.54 -5.73
C ARG A 142 -32.88 19.17 -5.38
N ARG A 143 -32.50 19.21 -4.09
CA ARG A 143 -31.20 19.72 -3.64
C ARG A 143 -30.02 18.92 -4.17
N ARG A 144 -30.18 17.59 -4.30
CA ARG A 144 -29.15 16.72 -4.89
C ARG A 144 -28.97 17.03 -6.37
N LYS A 145 -30.08 17.16 -7.12
CA LYS A 145 -30.08 17.55 -8.54
C LYS A 145 -29.45 18.92 -8.75
N GLU A 146 -29.81 19.94 -7.98
CA GLU A 146 -29.22 21.29 -8.08
C GLU A 146 -27.71 21.29 -7.82
N ARG A 147 -27.26 20.57 -6.77
CA ARG A 147 -25.82 20.41 -6.47
C ARG A 147 -25.10 19.66 -7.59
N GLN A 148 -25.72 18.63 -8.15
CA GLN A 148 -25.19 17.87 -9.26
C GLN A 148 -25.06 18.72 -10.52
N ILE A 149 -26.11 19.44 -10.92
CA ILE A 149 -26.09 20.38 -12.05
C ILE A 149 -24.98 21.43 -11.86
N THR A 150 -24.82 21.97 -10.65
CA THR A 150 -23.76 22.95 -10.35
C THR A 150 -22.36 22.36 -10.59
N ARG A 151 -22.11 21.14 -10.12
CA ARG A 151 -20.84 20.44 -10.36
C ARG A 151 -20.64 20.14 -11.85
N GLU A 152 -21.67 19.67 -12.53
CA GLU A 152 -21.64 19.34 -13.95
C GLU A 152 -21.40 20.56 -14.84
N LYS A 153 -21.94 21.73 -14.48
CA LYS A 153 -21.62 23.01 -15.15
C LYS A 153 -20.13 23.34 -15.03
N ALA A 154 -19.54 23.15 -13.85
CA ALA A 154 -18.11 23.37 -13.65
C ALA A 154 -17.26 22.39 -14.47
N VAL A 155 -17.71 21.13 -14.61
CA VAL A 155 -17.05 20.13 -15.48
C VAL A 155 -17.11 20.56 -16.94
N ILE A 156 -18.28 20.98 -17.44
CA ILE A 156 -18.45 21.45 -18.83
C ILE A 156 -17.52 22.63 -19.11
N ALA A 157 -17.54 23.65 -18.25
CA ALA A 157 -16.68 24.83 -18.41
C ALA A 157 -15.19 24.49 -18.43
N ARG A 158 -14.76 23.50 -17.63
CA ARG A 158 -13.35 23.07 -17.60
C ARG A 158 -12.90 22.35 -18.87
N ILE A 159 -13.83 21.62 -19.49
CA ILE A 159 -13.64 20.78 -20.68
C ILE A 159 -13.87 21.58 -21.98
N GLU A 160 -14.44 22.76 -21.88
CA GLU A 160 -14.66 23.63 -23.03
C GLU A 160 -13.34 23.99 -23.73
N GLY A 161 -13.38 24.09 -25.05
CA GLY A 161 -12.20 24.46 -25.86
C GLY A 161 -11.21 23.33 -26.18
N ILE A 162 -11.49 22.07 -25.78
CA ILE A 162 -10.63 20.93 -26.17
C ILE A 162 -10.64 20.76 -27.70
N PRO A 163 -9.46 20.69 -28.36
CA PRO A 163 -9.39 20.46 -29.80
C PRO A 163 -10.01 19.13 -30.23
N ALA A 164 -10.45 19.06 -31.50
CA ALA A 164 -10.86 17.80 -32.11
C ALA A 164 -9.71 16.78 -32.11
N LEU A 165 -10.06 15.48 -32.08
CA LEU A 165 -9.05 14.42 -32.16
C LEU A 165 -8.28 14.49 -33.51
N PRO A 166 -6.99 14.12 -33.54
CA PRO A 166 -6.20 14.13 -34.77
C PRO A 166 -6.82 13.27 -35.89
N HIS A 167 -6.85 13.78 -37.12
CA HIS A 167 -7.46 13.11 -38.27
C HIS A 167 -6.90 11.69 -38.51
N GLY A 168 -5.58 11.50 -38.34
CA GLY A 168 -4.91 10.21 -38.55
C GLY A 168 -5.03 9.21 -37.39
N LEU A 169 -5.70 9.56 -36.30
CA LEU A 169 -5.77 8.73 -35.09
C LEU A 169 -6.48 7.39 -35.36
N LYS A 170 -7.66 7.42 -35.99
CA LYS A 170 -8.45 6.20 -36.24
C LYS A 170 -7.70 5.20 -37.13
N SER A 171 -7.03 5.67 -38.17
CA SER A 171 -6.19 4.82 -39.04
C SER A 171 -4.99 4.25 -38.30
N TRP A 172 -4.39 5.03 -37.38
CA TRP A 172 -3.27 4.55 -36.58
C TRP A 172 -3.72 3.52 -35.52
N ILE A 173 -4.85 3.73 -34.85
CA ILE A 173 -5.46 2.72 -33.96
C ILE A 173 -5.65 1.40 -34.71
N LYS A 174 -6.22 1.45 -35.92
CA LYS A 174 -6.35 0.26 -36.79
C LYS A 174 -5.02 -0.43 -37.10
N SER A 175 -3.92 0.33 -37.25
CA SER A 175 -2.59 -0.25 -37.50
C SER A 175 -1.98 -0.93 -36.27
N VAL A 176 -2.40 -0.55 -35.06
CA VAL A 176 -1.90 -1.13 -33.80
C VAL A 176 -2.76 -2.30 -33.35
N MET A 177 -4.08 -2.23 -33.58
CA MET A 177 -5.01 -3.29 -33.20
C MET A 177 -4.65 -4.63 -33.87
N PRO A 178 -4.74 -5.75 -33.13
CA PRO A 178 -4.62 -7.07 -33.72
C PRO A 178 -5.60 -7.27 -34.88
N ALA A 179 -5.16 -8.01 -35.89
CA ALA A 179 -6.01 -8.40 -37.01
C ALA A 179 -5.79 -9.88 -37.33
N TYR A 180 -6.78 -10.47 -38.00
CA TYR A 180 -6.86 -11.90 -38.22
C TYR A 180 -7.09 -12.22 -39.68
N PHE A 181 -6.60 -13.39 -40.07
CA PHE A 181 -7.02 -14.08 -41.28
C PHE A 181 -8.00 -15.17 -40.88
N PHE A 182 -9.29 -14.97 -41.17
CA PHE A 182 -10.34 -15.94 -40.87
C PHE A 182 -10.59 -16.85 -42.06
N TYR A 183 -10.46 -18.16 -41.83
CA TYR A 183 -10.56 -19.16 -42.90
C TYR A 183 -11.26 -20.44 -42.43
N ASP A 184 -11.74 -21.22 -43.38
CA ASP A 184 -12.22 -22.58 -43.11
C ASP A 184 -11.08 -23.58 -43.30
N TYR A 185 -10.86 -24.41 -42.28
CA TYR A 185 -9.78 -25.37 -42.32
C TYR A 185 -9.99 -26.41 -43.43
N LYS A 186 -9.05 -26.48 -44.37
CA LYS A 186 -8.97 -27.50 -45.42
C LYS A 186 -7.57 -28.11 -45.41
N ARG A 187 -7.42 -29.35 -45.89
CA ARG A 187 -6.12 -30.03 -46.05
C ARG A 187 -5.32 -29.53 -47.27
N GLU A 188 -5.78 -28.45 -47.89
CA GLU A 188 -5.17 -27.85 -49.08
C GLU A 188 -3.97 -26.97 -48.70
N LYS A 189 -3.00 -26.85 -49.61
CA LYS A 189 -1.82 -25.99 -49.40
C LYS A 189 -2.15 -24.51 -49.44
N GLU A 190 -3.15 -24.12 -50.23
CA GLU A 190 -3.65 -22.76 -50.32
C GLU A 190 -5.04 -22.69 -49.70
N VAL A 191 -5.27 -21.65 -48.90
CA VAL A 191 -6.54 -21.45 -48.22
C VAL A 191 -7.01 -20.03 -48.45
N THR A 192 -8.27 -19.92 -48.87
CA THR A 192 -8.97 -18.65 -49.02
C THR A 192 -9.69 -18.28 -47.72
N GLY A 193 -9.61 -17.00 -47.35
CA GLY A 193 -10.24 -16.46 -46.15
C GLY A 193 -10.35 -14.95 -46.19
N ILE A 194 -10.83 -14.35 -45.11
CA ILE A 194 -11.05 -12.91 -45.01
C ILE A 194 -10.00 -12.27 -44.11
N CYS A 195 -9.42 -11.16 -44.58
CA CYS A 195 -8.61 -10.27 -43.76
C CYS A 195 -9.51 -9.39 -42.88
N SER A 196 -9.41 -9.49 -41.56
CA SER A 196 -10.24 -8.68 -40.66
C SER A 196 -9.86 -7.19 -40.65
N ALA A 197 -8.67 -6.81 -41.15
CA ALA A 197 -8.20 -5.43 -41.20
C ALA A 197 -8.75 -4.64 -42.39
N CYS A 198 -8.82 -5.26 -43.58
CA CYS A 198 -9.29 -4.60 -44.80
C CYS A 198 -10.57 -5.21 -45.39
N SER A 199 -11.09 -6.28 -44.79
CA SER A 199 -12.30 -6.99 -45.20
C SER A 199 -12.25 -7.61 -46.60
N HIS A 200 -11.07 -7.70 -47.21
CA HIS A 200 -10.89 -8.37 -48.51
C HIS A 200 -10.70 -9.87 -48.33
N GLU A 201 -11.23 -10.63 -49.28
CA GLU A 201 -10.90 -12.03 -49.45
C GLU A 201 -9.46 -12.15 -49.98
N ILE A 202 -8.66 -12.98 -49.32
CA ILE A 202 -7.26 -13.23 -49.68
C ILE A 202 -7.00 -14.73 -49.65
N THR A 203 -6.07 -15.17 -50.50
CA THR A 203 -5.56 -16.54 -50.50
C THR A 203 -4.12 -16.53 -50.00
N LEU A 204 -3.82 -17.45 -49.10
CA LEU A 204 -2.52 -17.58 -48.47
C LEU A 204 -2.14 -19.06 -48.37
N SER A 205 -0.85 -19.35 -48.49
CA SER A 205 -0.31 -20.73 -48.55
C SER A 205 0.34 -21.16 -47.24
N ASP A 206 0.30 -22.47 -46.94
CA ASP A 206 0.99 -23.15 -45.83
C ASP A 206 0.73 -22.54 -44.43
N ILE A 207 -0.49 -22.04 -44.22
CA ILE A 207 -0.87 -21.40 -42.95
C ILE A 207 -1.20 -22.43 -41.87
N LYS A 208 -0.65 -22.20 -40.68
CA LYS A 208 -1.03 -22.88 -39.44
C LYS A 208 -1.81 -21.95 -38.52
N GLN A 209 -2.68 -22.52 -37.68
CA GLN A 209 -3.37 -21.76 -36.65
C GLN A 209 -2.37 -20.99 -35.78
N GLY A 210 -2.65 -19.70 -35.55
CA GLY A 210 -1.83 -18.80 -34.74
C GLY A 210 -0.56 -18.28 -35.43
N SER A 211 -0.26 -18.73 -36.65
CA SER A 211 0.86 -18.18 -37.42
C SER A 211 0.57 -16.75 -37.88
N LYS A 212 1.65 -15.97 -38.02
CA LYS A 212 1.61 -14.61 -38.56
C LYS A 212 1.74 -14.65 -40.08
N ALA A 213 0.94 -13.85 -40.78
CA ALA A 213 1.01 -13.67 -42.23
C ALA A 213 0.80 -12.20 -42.59
N ILE A 214 1.29 -11.76 -43.74
CA ILE A 214 1.09 -10.39 -44.22
C ILE A 214 -0.04 -10.39 -45.24
N CYS A 215 -1.03 -9.51 -45.07
CA CYS A 215 -2.10 -9.36 -46.04
C CYS A 215 -1.54 -8.85 -47.38
N PRO A 216 -1.77 -9.53 -48.52
CA PRO A 216 -1.29 -9.06 -49.83
C PRO A 216 -1.97 -7.77 -50.28
N HIS A 217 -3.17 -7.47 -49.76
CA HIS A 217 -3.94 -6.28 -50.12
C HIS A 217 -3.57 -5.06 -49.27
N CYS A 218 -3.70 -5.13 -47.94
CA CYS A 218 -3.45 -3.99 -47.06
C CYS A 218 -2.07 -3.98 -46.37
N ARG A 219 -1.26 -5.03 -46.57
CA ARG A 219 0.07 -5.22 -45.95
C ARG A 219 0.07 -5.28 -44.42
N HIS A 220 -1.09 -5.38 -43.80
CA HIS A 220 -1.23 -5.53 -42.35
C HIS A 220 -0.83 -6.94 -41.90
N GLU A 221 -0.19 -7.06 -40.74
CA GLU A 221 0.15 -8.35 -40.13
C GLU A 221 -1.11 -9.00 -39.56
N LEU A 222 -1.40 -10.24 -39.97
CA LEU A 222 -2.59 -11.01 -39.62
C LEU A 222 -2.20 -12.24 -38.80
N ILE A 223 -3.03 -12.58 -37.82
CA ILE A 223 -2.97 -13.84 -37.08
C ILE A 223 -3.94 -14.82 -37.73
N ALA A 224 -3.41 -15.94 -38.21
CA ALA A 224 -4.21 -16.99 -38.83
C ALA A 224 -5.15 -17.66 -37.81
N LYS A 225 -6.46 -17.60 -38.05
CA LYS A 225 -7.46 -18.15 -37.12
C LYS A 225 -8.58 -18.87 -37.87
N PRO A 226 -8.69 -20.20 -37.74
CA PRO A 226 -9.82 -20.94 -38.30
C PRO A 226 -11.15 -20.44 -37.73
N ARG A 227 -12.20 -20.32 -38.56
CA ARG A 227 -13.55 -19.89 -38.13
C ARG A 227 -14.10 -20.78 -37.01
N SER A 228 -13.82 -22.08 -37.04
CA SER A 228 -14.18 -23.05 -35.99
C SER A 228 -13.53 -22.80 -34.63
N ARG A 229 -12.46 -21.99 -34.58
CA ARG A 229 -11.70 -21.66 -33.35
C ARG A 229 -11.86 -20.20 -32.94
N ARG A 230 -12.71 -19.42 -33.61
CA ARG A 230 -12.95 -18.00 -33.29
C ARG A 230 -13.56 -17.85 -31.90
N GLY A 231 -14.50 -18.71 -31.52
CA GLY A 231 -15.28 -18.53 -30.29
C GLY A 231 -16.32 -17.42 -30.44
N SER A 232 -17.46 -17.52 -29.75
CA SER A 232 -18.59 -16.60 -29.91
C SER A 232 -18.35 -15.20 -29.32
N ASN A 233 -17.44 -15.08 -28.36
CA ASN A 233 -17.15 -13.85 -27.62
C ASN A 233 -15.70 -13.40 -27.84
N MET A 234 -15.14 -13.61 -29.02
CA MET A 234 -13.80 -13.12 -29.33
C MET A 234 -13.81 -11.61 -29.50
N TYR A 235 -12.96 -10.95 -28.74
CA TYR A 235 -12.72 -9.53 -28.87
C TYR A 235 -11.26 -9.22 -28.57
N ASP A 236 -10.79 -8.13 -29.15
CA ASP A 236 -9.55 -7.47 -28.73
C ASP A 236 -9.91 -6.08 -28.22
N ARG A 237 -9.16 -5.60 -27.24
CA ARG A 237 -9.35 -4.28 -26.67
C ARG A 237 -8.01 -3.66 -26.34
N GLU A 238 -7.88 -2.39 -26.62
CA GLU A 238 -6.66 -1.63 -26.36
C GLU A 238 -6.95 -0.22 -25.88
N THR A 239 -5.97 0.33 -25.16
CA THR A 239 -5.97 1.72 -24.68
C THR A 239 -4.98 2.54 -25.49
N PHE A 240 -5.37 3.77 -25.81
CA PHE A 240 -4.53 4.71 -26.55
C PHE A 240 -4.55 6.06 -25.86
N GLU A 241 -3.44 6.79 -25.98
CA GLU A 241 -3.28 8.12 -25.40
C GLU A 241 -3.00 9.14 -26.49
N VAL A 242 -3.68 10.29 -26.38
CA VAL A 242 -3.46 11.44 -27.27
C VAL A 242 -3.23 12.67 -26.43
N ILE A 243 -2.03 13.25 -26.54
CA ILE A 243 -1.71 14.52 -25.89
C ILE A 243 -2.12 15.66 -26.83
N GLN A 244 -2.83 16.65 -26.32
CA GLN A 244 -3.21 17.86 -27.05
C GLN A 244 -2.95 19.11 -26.22
N ASN A 245 -2.62 20.21 -26.89
CA ASN A 245 -2.41 21.51 -26.27
C ASN A 245 -3.73 22.30 -26.27
N MET A 246 -4.11 22.85 -25.12
CA MET A 246 -5.34 23.64 -24.95
C MET A 246 -5.20 25.10 -25.43
N GLY A 247 -3.99 25.55 -25.74
CA GLY A 247 -3.70 26.91 -26.21
C GLY A 247 -3.51 27.95 -25.10
N ASP A 248 -3.71 27.57 -23.84
CA ASP A 248 -3.60 28.42 -22.65
C ASP A 248 -2.51 27.95 -21.68
N GLY A 249 -1.55 27.17 -22.17
CA GLY A 249 -0.46 26.58 -21.37
C GLY A 249 -0.82 25.24 -20.71
N ARG A 250 -2.08 24.79 -20.80
CA ARG A 250 -2.50 23.46 -20.32
C ARG A 250 -2.35 22.41 -21.42
N LEU A 251 -1.93 21.20 -21.02
CA LEU A 251 -2.03 20.00 -21.84
C LEU A 251 -3.19 19.13 -21.37
N VAL A 252 -3.80 18.41 -22.31
CA VAL A 252 -4.77 17.35 -22.04
C VAL A 252 -4.29 16.04 -22.65
N VAL A 253 -4.18 15.01 -21.81
CA VAL A 253 -4.00 13.62 -22.19
C VAL A 253 -5.39 12.98 -22.28
N ARG A 254 -5.78 12.56 -23.49
CA ARG A 254 -7.06 11.92 -23.76
C ARG A 254 -6.87 10.43 -23.87
N ILE A 255 -7.60 9.69 -23.04
CA ILE A 255 -7.57 8.23 -23.00
C ILE A 255 -8.67 7.71 -23.92
N ILE A 256 -8.27 7.07 -25.00
CA ILE A 256 -9.14 6.48 -26.00
C ILE A 256 -9.15 4.96 -25.81
N LYS A 257 -10.33 4.36 -25.86
CA LYS A 257 -10.51 2.91 -25.82
C LYS A 257 -10.94 2.43 -27.19
N ALA A 258 -10.35 1.33 -27.64
CA ALA A 258 -10.82 0.61 -28.82
C ALA A 258 -11.26 -0.80 -28.42
N TYR A 259 -12.39 -1.23 -28.98
CA TYR A 259 -12.96 -2.55 -28.77
C TYR A 259 -13.34 -3.15 -30.12
N TYR A 260 -12.74 -4.28 -30.48
CA TYR A 260 -12.96 -4.97 -31.74
C TYR A 260 -13.64 -6.30 -31.42
N SER A 261 -14.91 -6.44 -31.78
CA SER A 261 -15.71 -7.63 -31.53
C SER A 261 -15.82 -8.47 -32.80
N TYR A 262 -15.40 -9.74 -32.74
CA TYR A 262 -15.29 -10.64 -33.89
C TYR A 262 -16.42 -11.68 -33.90
N ARG A 263 -17.67 -11.21 -33.92
CA ARG A 263 -18.85 -12.08 -34.13
C ARG A 263 -18.88 -12.66 -35.55
N ALA A 264 -18.36 -11.91 -36.51
CA ALA A 264 -18.17 -12.28 -37.91
C ALA A 264 -16.70 -12.07 -38.33
N ASP A 265 -16.40 -12.31 -39.61
CA ASP A 265 -15.05 -12.10 -40.16
C ASP A 265 -14.67 -10.61 -40.21
N ILE A 266 -15.68 -9.74 -40.32
CA ILE A 266 -15.55 -8.29 -40.25
C ILE A 266 -15.85 -7.88 -38.79
N PRO A 267 -14.90 -7.21 -38.10
CA PRO A 267 -15.10 -6.81 -36.71
C PRO A 267 -16.12 -5.66 -36.58
N GLU A 268 -16.94 -5.73 -35.54
CA GLU A 268 -17.64 -4.57 -35.00
C GLU A 268 -16.62 -3.73 -34.22
N ILE A 269 -16.40 -2.47 -34.63
CA ILE A 269 -15.39 -1.58 -34.06
C ILE A 269 -16.07 -0.49 -33.25
N ASP A 270 -15.75 -0.43 -31.96
CA ASP A 270 -16.10 0.69 -31.09
C ASP A 270 -14.82 1.43 -30.67
N ILE A 271 -14.81 2.75 -30.88
CA ILE A 271 -13.69 3.61 -30.48
C ILE A 271 -14.28 4.84 -29.82
N TYR A 272 -14.02 5.01 -28.53
CA TYR A 272 -14.59 6.08 -27.72
C TYR A 272 -13.53 6.67 -26.79
N GLU A 273 -13.77 7.92 -26.40
CA GLU A 273 -12.97 8.59 -25.39
C GLU A 273 -13.50 8.22 -24.00
N ASN A 274 -12.63 7.67 -23.16
CA ASN A 274 -12.96 7.18 -21.82
C ASN A 274 -12.60 8.17 -20.72
N ALA A 275 -11.43 8.83 -20.81
CA ALA A 275 -10.96 9.72 -19.77
C ALA A 275 -10.12 10.89 -20.33
N ARG A 276 -9.97 11.93 -19.52
CA ARG A 276 -9.17 13.12 -19.78
C ARG A 276 -8.35 13.45 -18.55
N GLN A 277 -7.06 13.66 -18.74
CA GLN A 277 -6.14 14.06 -17.69
C GLN A 277 -5.49 15.37 -18.11
N PHE A 278 -5.67 16.41 -17.31
CA PHE A 278 -5.08 17.72 -17.55
C PHE A 278 -3.79 17.87 -16.75
N ILE A 279 -2.82 18.54 -17.34
CA ILE A 279 -1.59 18.94 -16.66
C ILE A 279 -1.21 20.37 -17.06
N TRP A 280 -0.80 21.17 -16.08
CA TRP A 280 -0.30 22.52 -16.30
C TRP A 280 0.58 22.96 -15.14
N ARG A 281 1.29 24.06 -15.34
CA ARG A 281 2.04 24.75 -14.29
C ARG A 281 1.25 25.98 -13.87
N ASP A 282 0.98 26.14 -12.58
CA ASP A 282 0.27 27.32 -12.08
C ASP A 282 1.21 28.55 -11.96
N SER A 283 0.67 29.65 -11.45
CA SER A 283 1.42 30.91 -11.26
C SER A 283 2.56 30.80 -10.25
N ASP A 284 2.43 29.89 -9.28
CA ASP A 284 3.42 29.66 -8.23
C ASP A 284 4.52 28.69 -8.71
N GLY A 285 4.34 28.12 -9.90
CA GLY A 285 5.27 27.19 -10.51
C GLY A 285 5.01 25.74 -10.15
N GLU A 286 3.90 25.45 -9.45
CA GLU A 286 3.52 24.10 -9.03
C GLU A 286 2.86 23.32 -10.18
N ILE A 287 3.11 22.01 -10.20
CA ILE A 287 2.57 21.12 -11.22
C ILE A 287 1.18 20.68 -10.78
N CYS A 288 0.16 21.14 -11.51
CA CYS A 288 -1.23 20.82 -11.23
C CYS A 288 -1.75 19.75 -12.19
N THR A 289 -2.56 18.83 -11.66
CA THR A 289 -3.26 17.81 -12.47
C THR A 289 -4.73 17.72 -12.13
N GLU A 290 -5.56 17.40 -13.14
CA GLU A 290 -6.98 17.13 -12.94
C GLU A 290 -7.47 15.99 -13.82
N HIS A 291 -8.39 15.20 -13.27
CA HIS A 291 -8.86 13.97 -13.89
C HIS A 291 -10.36 14.02 -14.12
N TYR A 292 -10.77 13.54 -15.29
CA TYR A 292 -12.17 13.39 -15.66
C TYR A 292 -12.37 12.07 -16.40
N TYR A 293 -13.51 11.41 -16.16
CA TYR A 293 -13.90 10.20 -16.90
C TYR A 293 -15.32 10.32 -17.42
N TYR A 294 -15.58 9.62 -18.52
CA TYR A 294 -16.88 9.55 -19.16
C TYR A 294 -17.67 8.36 -18.59
N SER A 295 -18.83 8.62 -18.00
CA SER A 295 -19.72 7.57 -17.49
C SER A 295 -21.12 7.75 -18.08
N CYS A 296 -21.50 6.79 -18.92
CA CYS A 296 -22.79 6.80 -19.61
C CYS A 296 -23.95 6.85 -18.61
N ASN A 297 -24.99 7.64 -18.94
CA ASN A 297 -26.23 7.80 -18.16
C ASN A 297 -26.01 8.17 -16.69
N SER A 298 -24.92 8.88 -16.39
CA SER A 298 -24.47 9.06 -15.02
C SER A 298 -24.64 10.49 -14.49
N GLY A 299 -24.91 11.44 -15.39
CA GLY A 299 -25.14 12.85 -15.06
C GLY A 299 -26.44 13.40 -15.66
N ILE A 300 -26.79 14.63 -15.28
CA ILE A 300 -28.03 15.30 -15.68
C ILE A 300 -27.84 16.09 -16.97
N ILE A 301 -26.76 16.87 -17.07
CA ILE A 301 -26.41 17.72 -18.22
C ILE A 301 -25.10 17.29 -18.90
N THR A 302 -24.29 16.45 -18.26
CA THR A 302 -23.09 15.85 -18.88
C THR A 302 -22.79 14.49 -18.28
N ASN A 303 -22.25 13.58 -19.09
CA ASN A 303 -21.78 12.27 -18.65
C ASN A 303 -20.32 12.30 -18.13
N TRP A 304 -19.64 13.45 -18.22
CA TRP A 304 -18.30 13.62 -17.69
C TRP A 304 -18.32 13.86 -16.19
N LYS A 305 -17.47 13.14 -15.46
CA LYS A 305 -17.32 13.26 -14.00
C LYS A 305 -15.89 13.61 -13.64
N LYS A 306 -15.73 14.49 -12.66
CA LYS A 306 -14.42 14.78 -12.04
C LYS A 306 -13.97 13.59 -11.20
N GLY A 307 -12.70 13.21 -11.31
CA GLY A 307 -12.06 12.11 -10.59
C GLY A 307 -11.49 11.05 -11.52
N GLU A 308 -11.10 9.93 -10.93
CA GLU A 308 -10.53 8.76 -11.59
C GLU A 308 -11.42 7.53 -11.40
N ARG A 309 -11.26 6.55 -12.28
CA ARG A 309 -11.92 5.25 -12.17
C ARG A 309 -10.97 4.26 -11.48
N PRO A 310 -11.46 3.44 -10.54
CA PRO A 310 -10.64 2.38 -9.97
C PRO A 310 -10.31 1.36 -11.08
N VAL A 311 -9.01 1.06 -11.23
CA VAL A 311 -8.50 -0.01 -12.12
C VAL A 311 -8.88 -1.38 -11.57
N TYR A 312 -8.89 -1.53 -10.24
CA TYR A 312 -9.30 -2.74 -9.56
C TYR A 312 -10.50 -2.47 -8.66
N PHE A 313 -11.55 -3.25 -8.81
CA PHE A 313 -12.71 -3.25 -7.92
C PHE A 313 -12.97 -4.68 -7.44
N MET A 314 -12.97 -4.89 -6.12
CA MET A 314 -13.13 -6.23 -5.52
C MET A 314 -12.18 -7.28 -6.13
N TYR A 315 -10.91 -6.93 -6.32
CA TYR A 315 -9.86 -7.76 -6.94
C TYR A 315 -10.07 -8.10 -8.42
N GLN A 316 -11.07 -7.52 -9.09
CA GLN A 316 -11.29 -7.67 -10.53
C GLN A 316 -10.72 -6.49 -11.30
N TYR A 317 -9.98 -6.79 -12.37
CA TYR A 317 -9.47 -5.79 -13.29
C TYR A 317 -10.60 -5.16 -14.10
N HIS A 318 -10.62 -3.83 -14.15
CA HIS A 318 -11.60 -3.02 -14.84
C HIS A 318 -10.93 -2.20 -15.94
N PHE A 319 -11.08 -2.68 -17.18
CA PHE A 319 -10.47 -2.07 -18.37
C PHE A 319 -10.76 -0.58 -18.54
N GLU A 320 -11.95 -0.12 -18.17
CA GLU A 320 -12.33 1.29 -18.24
C GLU A 320 -11.60 2.18 -17.22
N GLY A 321 -11.07 1.59 -16.14
CA GLY A 321 -10.26 2.30 -15.15
C GLY A 321 -8.80 2.42 -15.56
N ASP A 322 -8.31 1.50 -16.38
CA ASP A 322 -6.93 1.48 -16.84
C ASP A 322 -6.67 2.60 -17.84
N THR A 323 -5.68 3.44 -17.58
CA THR A 323 -5.27 4.52 -18.48
C THR A 323 -4.01 4.18 -19.27
N CYS A 324 -3.29 3.10 -18.92
CA CYS A 324 -2.06 2.70 -19.58
C CYS A 324 -2.33 2.30 -21.03
N GLY A 325 -1.70 2.98 -21.98
CA GLY A 325 -2.03 2.87 -23.40
C GLY A 325 -0.87 3.12 -24.35
N HIS A 326 -1.12 2.88 -25.63
CA HIS A 326 -0.19 3.26 -26.69
C HIS A 326 -0.27 4.76 -26.97
N LEU A 327 0.88 5.42 -27.05
CA LEU A 327 0.98 6.87 -27.24
C LEU A 327 0.94 7.25 -28.73
N TYR A 328 0.02 8.14 -29.11
CA TYR A 328 0.00 8.72 -30.45
C TYR A 328 1.09 9.79 -30.59
N THR A 329 2.23 9.45 -31.20
CA THR A 329 3.41 10.35 -31.24
C THR A 329 3.40 11.39 -32.35
N LYS A 330 2.60 11.22 -33.40
CA LYS A 330 2.68 12.03 -34.65
C LYS A 330 2.39 13.52 -34.46
N ASN A 331 1.61 13.91 -33.45
CA ASN A 331 1.26 15.31 -33.19
C ASN A 331 2.15 15.97 -32.13
N LEU A 332 2.99 15.21 -31.42
CA LEU A 332 3.73 15.70 -30.24
C LEU A 332 4.65 16.89 -30.53
N PRO A 333 5.41 16.95 -31.65
CA PRO A 333 6.26 18.11 -31.92
C PRO A 333 5.48 19.43 -31.98
N LYS A 334 4.25 19.41 -32.50
CA LYS A 334 3.37 20.58 -32.56
C LYS A 334 2.72 20.87 -31.21
N VAL A 335 2.35 19.83 -30.46
CA VAL A 335 1.67 19.95 -29.17
C VAL A 335 2.56 20.61 -28.12
N PHE A 336 3.84 20.23 -28.09
CA PHE A 336 4.78 20.71 -27.09
C PHE A 336 5.41 22.07 -27.41
N LEU A 337 5.33 22.53 -28.66
CA LEU A 337 5.89 23.82 -29.06
C LEU A 337 5.34 24.97 -28.20
N GLY A 338 6.24 25.76 -27.61
CA GLY A 338 5.87 26.90 -26.76
C GLY A 338 5.32 26.51 -25.39
N THR A 339 5.45 25.24 -24.98
CA THR A 339 5.06 24.75 -23.65
C THR A 339 6.28 24.38 -22.81
N PRO A 340 6.14 24.20 -21.48
CA PRO A 340 7.21 23.66 -20.64
C PRO A 340 7.77 22.30 -21.12
N TRP A 341 7.03 21.56 -21.94
CA TRP A 341 7.43 20.25 -22.48
C TRP A 341 8.07 20.32 -23.86
N GLN A 342 8.48 21.49 -24.35
CA GLN A 342 8.98 21.69 -25.72
C GLN A 342 10.08 20.69 -26.14
N TYR A 343 10.92 20.27 -25.20
CA TYR A 343 12.02 19.33 -25.45
C TYR A 343 11.77 17.94 -24.84
N CYS A 344 10.54 17.62 -24.47
CA CYS A 344 10.17 16.35 -23.88
C CYS A 344 10.35 15.18 -24.87
N ASN A 345 11.19 14.22 -24.49
CA ASN A 345 11.54 13.04 -25.30
C ASN A 345 10.59 11.85 -25.11
N ILE A 346 9.33 12.08 -24.69
CA ILE A 346 8.35 11.00 -24.48
C ILE A 346 8.11 10.15 -25.75
N ALA A 347 8.24 10.74 -26.94
CA ALA A 347 8.13 10.01 -28.20
C ALA A 347 9.27 9.01 -28.38
N ASP A 348 10.50 9.42 -28.08
CA ASP A 348 11.69 8.56 -28.18
C ASP A 348 11.63 7.45 -27.14
N PHE A 349 11.18 7.77 -25.92
CA PHE A 349 10.91 6.79 -24.86
C PHE A 349 9.89 5.74 -25.31
N TYR A 350 8.74 6.17 -25.85
CA TYR A 350 7.72 5.25 -26.35
C TYR A 350 8.23 4.40 -27.52
N HIS A 351 9.02 4.97 -28.43
CA HIS A 351 9.60 4.23 -29.56
C HIS A 351 10.71 3.26 -29.17
N HIS A 352 11.34 3.43 -28.00
CA HIS A 352 12.30 2.46 -27.49
C HIS A 352 11.61 1.17 -27.02
N PHE A 353 10.58 1.29 -26.18
CA PHE A 353 9.87 0.13 -25.61
C PHE A 353 8.78 -0.43 -26.54
N HIS A 354 8.06 0.45 -27.24
CA HIS A 354 6.82 0.12 -27.95
C HIS A 354 5.72 -0.51 -27.07
N GLU A 355 5.82 -0.35 -25.75
CA GLU A 355 4.88 -0.88 -24.76
C GLU A 355 3.81 0.15 -24.36
N HIS A 356 2.80 -0.31 -23.63
CA HIS A 356 1.83 0.56 -22.98
C HIS A 356 2.53 1.42 -21.93
N MET A 357 2.19 2.70 -21.90
CA MET A 357 2.71 3.64 -20.92
C MET A 357 1.59 4.54 -20.43
N GLN A 358 1.82 5.28 -19.33
CA GLN A 358 0.96 6.39 -18.93
C GLN A 358 1.66 7.70 -19.24
N ALA A 359 1.10 8.56 -20.10
CA ALA A 359 1.76 9.80 -20.48
C ALA A 359 1.76 10.84 -19.36
N LEU A 360 0.69 10.91 -18.56
CA LEU A 360 0.56 11.93 -17.51
C LEU A 360 1.68 11.85 -16.45
N PRO A 361 1.99 10.69 -15.83
CA PRO A 361 3.13 10.58 -14.92
C PRO A 361 4.43 11.01 -15.58
N PHE A 362 4.71 10.52 -16.80
CA PHE A 362 5.92 10.92 -17.53
C PHE A 362 6.05 12.43 -17.72
N LEU A 363 4.96 13.10 -18.14
CA LEU A 363 4.93 14.56 -18.31
C LEU A 363 5.13 15.30 -16.98
N ARG A 364 4.60 14.77 -15.88
CA ARG A 364 4.81 15.33 -14.54
C ARG A 364 6.27 15.20 -14.13
N GLU A 365 6.83 13.98 -14.23
CA GLU A 365 8.21 13.70 -13.83
C GLU A 365 9.23 14.44 -14.70
N TYR A 366 8.94 14.66 -15.98
CA TYR A 366 9.78 15.51 -16.84
C TYR A 366 9.98 16.93 -16.27
N LEU A 367 8.98 17.49 -15.59
CA LEU A 367 9.10 18.80 -14.96
C LEU A 367 9.75 18.74 -13.56
N GLN A 368 9.68 17.60 -12.88
CA GLN A 368 10.29 17.40 -11.57
C GLN A 368 11.78 17.06 -11.66
N HIS A 369 12.19 16.38 -12.73
CA HIS A 369 13.54 15.87 -12.94
C HIS A 369 14.26 16.62 -14.09
N PRO A 370 15.10 17.63 -13.80
CA PRO A 370 15.78 18.45 -14.82
C PRO A 370 16.69 17.65 -15.76
N ARG A 371 17.08 16.42 -15.37
CA ARG A 371 17.99 15.57 -16.15
C ARG A 371 17.30 14.43 -16.88
N LEU A 372 15.98 14.31 -16.78
CA LEU A 372 15.23 13.27 -17.49
C LEU A 372 15.46 13.37 -19.00
N GLU A 373 15.41 14.58 -19.55
CA GLU A 373 15.70 14.85 -20.97
C GLU A 373 17.10 14.36 -21.37
N HIS A 374 18.11 14.69 -20.56
CA HIS A 374 19.49 14.32 -20.81
C HIS A 374 19.68 12.80 -20.79
N LEU A 375 19.11 12.11 -19.79
CA LEU A 375 19.20 10.65 -19.65
C LEU A 375 18.53 9.93 -20.82
N CYS A 376 17.37 10.42 -21.26
CA CYS A 376 16.68 9.88 -22.43
C CYS A 376 17.52 10.03 -23.70
N LYS A 377 18.10 11.21 -23.94
CA LYS A 377 19.01 11.46 -25.08
C LYS A 377 20.29 10.64 -25.04
N MET A 378 20.76 10.30 -23.84
CA MET A 378 21.95 9.45 -23.65
C MET A 378 21.62 7.95 -23.73
N GLY A 379 20.35 7.57 -23.87
CA GLY A 379 19.91 6.19 -24.06
C GLY A 379 19.74 5.38 -22.78
N PHE A 380 19.58 6.01 -21.62
CA PHE A 380 19.31 5.33 -20.34
C PHE A 380 17.80 5.16 -20.12
N TYR A 381 17.14 4.39 -20.99
CA TYR A 381 15.69 4.32 -21.03
C TYR A 381 15.07 3.62 -19.81
N ASN A 382 15.67 2.55 -19.29
CA ASN A 382 15.19 1.90 -18.06
C ASN A 382 15.32 2.79 -16.82
N ILE A 383 16.40 3.59 -16.70
CA ILE A 383 16.50 4.63 -15.65
C ILE A 383 15.39 5.67 -15.81
N VAL A 384 15.13 6.15 -17.03
CA VAL A 384 14.05 7.11 -17.29
C VAL A 384 12.68 6.50 -16.95
N SER A 385 12.47 5.21 -17.20
CA SER A 385 11.26 4.49 -16.82
C SER A 385 11.07 4.48 -15.31
N ASP A 386 12.13 4.15 -14.55
CA ASP A 386 12.09 4.16 -13.09
C ASP A 386 11.80 5.55 -12.52
N LEU A 387 12.40 6.60 -13.09
CA LEU A 387 12.10 7.99 -12.71
C LEU A 387 10.65 8.36 -13.02
N ALA A 388 10.12 7.94 -14.17
CA ALA A 388 8.76 8.27 -14.58
C ALA A 388 7.67 7.55 -13.76
N TYR A 389 7.94 6.34 -13.25
CA TYR A 389 6.90 5.43 -12.74
C TYR A 389 7.17 4.79 -11.37
N HIS A 390 8.38 4.80 -10.84
CA HIS A 390 8.75 3.96 -9.68
C HIS A 390 9.50 4.68 -8.55
N SER A 391 10.26 5.75 -8.83
CA SER A 391 11.21 6.34 -7.88
C SER A 391 11.19 7.87 -7.87
N ASP A 392 11.60 8.46 -6.75
CA ASP A 392 11.79 9.91 -6.55
C ASP A 392 13.18 10.41 -6.99
N GLY A 393 13.97 9.60 -7.70
CA GLY A 393 15.23 10.00 -8.31
C GLY A 393 16.38 10.33 -7.35
N LYS A 394 16.24 10.07 -6.03
CA LYS A 394 17.25 10.37 -4.98
C LYS A 394 18.65 9.79 -5.20
N ILE A 395 18.79 8.82 -6.10
CA ILE A 395 20.04 8.14 -6.42
C ILE A 395 20.91 9.00 -7.37
N LEU A 396 20.31 9.95 -8.08
CA LEU A 396 20.96 10.75 -9.11
C LEU A 396 21.38 12.13 -8.59
N ASP A 397 22.55 12.61 -9.02
CA ASP A 397 22.95 14.00 -8.80
C ASP A 397 22.50 14.88 -9.98
N GLU A 398 21.23 15.29 -9.92
CA GLU A 398 20.59 16.10 -10.97
C GLU A 398 21.14 17.53 -11.07
N THR A 399 22.01 17.96 -10.15
CA THR A 399 22.71 19.24 -10.25
C THR A 399 23.81 19.22 -11.31
N GLN A 400 24.28 18.03 -11.71
CA GLN A 400 25.40 17.85 -12.63
C GLN A 400 24.95 17.88 -14.09
N ASN A 401 25.89 18.22 -14.98
CA ASN A 401 25.66 18.26 -16.43
C ASN A 401 26.31 17.11 -17.21
N ARG A 402 27.16 16.30 -16.57
CA ARG A 402 27.87 15.18 -17.22
C ARG A 402 27.22 13.87 -16.81
N THR A 403 26.97 12.99 -17.77
CA THR A 403 26.25 11.72 -17.56
C THR A 403 26.83 10.89 -16.41
N HIS A 404 28.15 10.65 -16.39
CA HIS A 404 28.80 9.89 -15.31
C HIS A 404 28.66 10.56 -13.93
N LYS A 405 28.60 11.89 -13.86
CA LYS A 405 28.40 12.61 -12.60
C LYS A 405 26.95 12.54 -12.13
N ILE A 406 26.00 12.66 -13.05
CA ILE A 406 24.56 12.48 -12.75
C ILE A 406 24.32 11.08 -12.18
N LEU A 407 24.94 10.07 -12.79
CA LEU A 407 24.83 8.67 -12.39
C LEU A 407 25.72 8.29 -11.20
N GLY A 408 26.63 9.16 -10.73
CA GLY A 408 27.56 8.86 -9.63
C GLY A 408 28.55 7.73 -9.93
N ILE A 409 29.02 7.60 -11.17
CA ILE A 409 29.93 6.54 -11.64
C ILE A 409 31.18 7.10 -12.32
N ALA A 410 32.16 6.23 -12.63
CA ALA A 410 33.32 6.63 -13.42
C ALA A 410 32.94 6.84 -14.90
N ALA A 411 33.66 7.73 -15.59
CA ALA A 411 33.36 8.08 -16.99
C ALA A 411 33.49 6.89 -17.94
N GLU A 412 34.42 5.96 -17.67
CA GLU A 412 34.65 4.74 -18.44
C GLU A 412 33.50 3.72 -18.35
N ASP A 413 32.64 3.82 -17.33
CA ASP A 413 31.55 2.86 -17.11
C ASP A 413 30.23 3.26 -17.80
N VAL A 414 30.14 4.49 -18.34
CA VAL A 414 28.89 5.02 -18.92
C VAL A 414 28.43 4.18 -20.11
N ASP A 415 29.31 3.92 -21.07
CA ASP A 415 28.96 3.15 -22.27
C ASP A 415 28.63 1.69 -21.93
N PHE A 416 29.32 1.13 -20.94
CA PHE A 416 29.07 -0.22 -20.44
C PHE A 416 27.66 -0.34 -19.84
N LEU A 417 27.29 0.55 -18.91
CA LEU A 417 25.96 0.52 -18.29
C LEU A 417 24.84 0.84 -19.29
N ARG A 418 25.09 1.75 -20.24
CA ARG A 418 24.14 2.01 -21.33
C ARG A 418 23.92 0.76 -22.19
N GLY A 419 25.00 0.03 -22.52
CA GLY A 419 24.90 -1.20 -23.30
C GLY A 419 24.16 -2.34 -22.60
N LEU A 420 24.08 -2.29 -21.27
CA LEU A 420 23.29 -3.21 -20.45
C LEU A 420 21.83 -2.75 -20.22
N ASP A 421 21.49 -1.53 -20.63
CA ASP A 421 20.19 -0.89 -20.40
C ASP A 421 19.73 -1.03 -18.93
N VAL A 422 20.58 -0.56 -18.01
CA VAL A 422 20.35 -0.74 -16.57
C VAL A 422 19.20 0.11 -16.02
N ASP A 423 18.55 -0.40 -14.99
CA ASP A 423 17.57 0.33 -14.17
C ASP A 423 18.23 1.02 -12.96
N LEU A 424 17.48 1.78 -12.15
CA LEU A 424 18.01 2.47 -10.97
C LEU A 424 18.48 1.49 -9.87
N ALA A 425 17.88 0.30 -9.77
CA ALA A 425 18.27 -0.70 -8.77
C ALA A 425 19.64 -1.30 -9.08
N VAL A 426 19.89 -1.63 -10.36
CA VAL A 426 21.17 -2.09 -10.87
C VAL A 426 22.21 -0.97 -10.78
N LEU A 427 21.86 0.28 -11.13
CA LEU A 427 22.75 1.43 -10.96
C LEU A 427 23.19 1.58 -9.50
N LYS A 428 22.26 1.53 -8.55
CA LYS A 428 22.56 1.63 -7.11
C LYS A 428 23.51 0.52 -6.65
N THR A 429 23.34 -0.69 -7.17
CA THR A 429 24.25 -1.79 -6.89
C THR A 429 25.64 -1.51 -7.47
N PHE A 430 25.72 -1.02 -8.72
CA PHE A 430 26.98 -0.69 -9.35
C PHE A 430 27.73 0.47 -8.68
N GLN A 431 27.01 1.49 -8.18
CA GLN A 431 27.58 2.58 -7.37
C GLN A 431 28.27 2.04 -6.11
N SER A 432 27.77 0.96 -5.51
CA SER A 432 28.44 0.32 -4.37
C SER A 432 29.78 -0.34 -4.72
N TYR A 433 30.09 -0.48 -6.01
CA TYR A 433 31.32 -1.07 -6.54
C TYR A 433 32.36 -0.03 -7.00
N ALA A 434 32.17 1.26 -6.70
CA ALA A 434 33.04 2.35 -7.18
C ALA A 434 34.54 2.05 -7.00
N ASP A 435 34.93 1.57 -5.82
CA ASP A 435 36.34 1.29 -5.45
C ASP A 435 36.81 -0.14 -5.79
N ILE A 436 35.98 -0.94 -6.46
CA ILE A 436 36.26 -2.35 -6.74
C ILE A 436 36.91 -2.49 -8.12
N LYS A 437 38.08 -3.11 -8.15
CA LYS A 437 38.73 -3.50 -9.41
C LYS A 437 37.89 -4.56 -10.13
N ASP A 438 37.77 -4.44 -11.45
CA ASP A 438 36.96 -5.33 -12.31
C ASP A 438 35.44 -5.28 -12.02
N ARG A 439 34.93 -4.15 -11.52
CA ARG A 439 33.49 -3.94 -11.21
C ARG A 439 32.54 -4.22 -12.36
N GLN A 440 32.93 -3.93 -13.61
CA GLN A 440 32.11 -4.26 -14.78
C GLN A 440 31.92 -5.78 -14.93
N GLN A 441 33.00 -6.56 -14.78
CA GLN A 441 32.94 -8.02 -14.82
C GLN A 441 32.08 -8.58 -13.68
N LEU A 442 32.20 -7.99 -12.48
CA LEU A 442 31.40 -8.37 -11.33
C LEU A 442 29.90 -8.19 -11.60
N LEU A 443 29.51 -7.04 -12.18
CA LEU A 443 28.11 -6.75 -12.49
C LEU A 443 27.53 -7.73 -13.51
N VAL A 444 28.24 -7.98 -14.61
CA VAL A 444 27.79 -8.94 -15.64
C VAL A 444 27.58 -10.32 -15.02
N TRP A 445 28.53 -10.80 -14.23
CA TRP A 445 28.42 -12.08 -13.55
C TRP A 445 27.24 -12.12 -12.58
N GLN A 446 27.04 -11.05 -11.82
CA GLN A 446 25.95 -10.94 -10.86
C GLN A 446 24.57 -11.04 -11.54
N LEU A 447 24.37 -10.27 -12.62
CA LEU A 447 23.12 -10.26 -13.38
C LEU A 447 22.84 -11.61 -14.05
N ALA A 448 23.86 -12.22 -14.66
CA ALA A 448 23.73 -13.52 -15.32
C ALA A 448 23.37 -14.66 -14.35
N ASN A 449 23.70 -14.52 -13.07
CA ASN A 449 23.51 -15.54 -12.05
C ASN A 449 22.41 -15.23 -11.02
N ASP A 450 21.66 -14.12 -11.18
CA ASP A 450 20.64 -13.62 -10.25
C ASP A 450 21.15 -13.55 -8.79
N VAL A 451 22.38 -13.06 -8.61
CA VAL A 451 22.96 -12.84 -7.28
C VAL A 451 22.57 -11.45 -6.79
N LYS A 452 21.97 -11.36 -5.60
CA LYS A 452 21.38 -10.13 -5.07
C LYS A 452 22.15 -9.54 -3.89
N HIS A 453 22.89 -10.37 -3.15
CA HIS A 453 23.50 -9.96 -1.89
C HIS A 453 24.74 -10.80 -1.54
N ASN A 454 25.44 -10.42 -0.46
CA ASN A 454 26.60 -11.09 0.13
C ASN A 454 27.91 -11.03 -0.66
N ILE A 455 27.96 -10.28 -1.77
CA ILE A 455 29.18 -10.11 -2.58
C ILE A 455 30.25 -9.28 -1.86
N LEU A 456 29.91 -8.06 -1.40
CA LEU A 456 30.87 -7.12 -0.81
C LEU A 456 31.65 -7.68 0.39
N PRO A 457 31.03 -8.40 1.35
CA PRO A 457 31.77 -9.02 2.46
C PRO A 457 32.86 -10.01 1.99
N ILE A 458 32.61 -10.76 0.92
CA ILE A 458 33.58 -11.73 0.38
C ILE A 458 34.78 -11.01 -0.24
N LEU A 459 34.54 -9.88 -0.91
CA LEU A 459 35.57 -9.09 -1.58
C LEU A 459 36.56 -8.42 -0.61
N LYS A 460 36.29 -8.45 0.71
CA LYS A 460 37.30 -8.11 1.74
C LYS A 460 38.48 -9.08 1.74
N TYR A 461 38.25 -10.33 1.33
CA TYR A 461 39.23 -11.42 1.42
C TYR A 461 39.83 -11.81 0.07
N ILE A 462 39.09 -11.63 -1.03
CA ILE A 462 39.48 -12.10 -2.37
C ILE A 462 39.16 -11.10 -3.47
N THR A 463 39.74 -11.30 -4.66
CA THR A 463 39.45 -10.48 -5.83
C THR A 463 38.21 -10.95 -6.58
N VAL A 464 37.61 -10.07 -7.40
CA VAL A 464 36.45 -10.38 -8.27
C VAL A 464 36.70 -11.62 -9.13
N HIS A 465 37.84 -11.67 -9.82
CA HIS A 465 38.19 -12.82 -10.66
C HIS A 465 38.23 -14.14 -9.88
N LYS A 466 38.76 -14.11 -8.64
CA LYS A 466 38.85 -15.29 -7.77
C LYS A 466 37.49 -15.71 -7.24
N LEU A 467 36.63 -14.75 -6.89
CA LEU A 467 35.24 -15.00 -6.49
C LEU A 467 34.50 -15.75 -7.59
N ILE A 468 34.44 -15.15 -8.79
CA ILE A 468 33.73 -15.70 -9.96
C ILE A 468 34.22 -17.11 -10.28
N ARG A 469 35.55 -17.26 -10.43
CA ARG A 469 36.14 -18.55 -10.78
C ARG A 469 35.87 -19.63 -9.73
N TYR A 470 35.90 -19.27 -8.44
CA TYR A 470 35.67 -20.22 -7.37
C TYR A 470 34.20 -20.64 -7.30
N THR A 471 33.26 -19.69 -7.29
CA THR A 471 31.82 -19.98 -7.19
C THR A 471 31.33 -20.76 -8.40
N GLU A 472 31.76 -20.41 -9.62
CA GLU A 472 31.45 -21.18 -10.84
C GLU A 472 31.99 -22.61 -10.77
N ARG A 473 33.20 -22.79 -10.23
CA ARG A 473 33.80 -24.13 -10.05
C ARG A 473 33.05 -24.96 -9.01
N GLN A 474 32.46 -24.34 -7.98
CA GLN A 474 31.61 -25.04 -7.02
C GLN A 474 30.24 -25.38 -7.64
N PHE A 475 29.76 -24.57 -8.58
CA PHE A 475 28.47 -24.75 -9.26
C PHE A 475 28.49 -25.86 -10.33
N LEU A 476 29.56 -25.96 -11.13
CA LEU A 476 29.66 -26.88 -12.28
C LEU A 476 29.56 -28.40 -11.95
N PRO A 477 30.23 -28.95 -10.90
CA PRO A 477 30.20 -30.37 -10.59
C PRO A 477 28.83 -30.90 -10.11
N GLN A 478 27.91 -30.01 -9.72
CA GLN A 478 26.64 -30.39 -9.09
C GLN A 478 25.47 -30.52 -10.08
N ARG A 479 25.54 -29.92 -11.28
CA ARG A 479 24.56 -30.18 -12.36
C ARG A 479 24.60 -31.63 -12.88
N SER A 480 25.73 -32.33 -12.68
CA SER A 480 25.99 -33.63 -13.29
C SER A 480 25.91 -34.82 -12.32
N ARG A 481 25.69 -34.59 -11.02
CA ARG A 481 25.60 -35.65 -10.01
C ARG A 481 24.21 -35.69 -9.38
N LYS A 482 23.34 -36.54 -9.91
CA LYS A 482 22.24 -37.11 -9.12
C LYS A 482 22.88 -37.90 -7.98
N GLY A 483 22.90 -37.35 -6.77
CA GLY A 483 23.29 -38.09 -5.58
C GLY A 483 22.36 -39.30 -5.36
N ARG A 484 22.81 -40.30 -4.58
CA ARG A 484 22.04 -41.51 -4.23
C ARG A 484 20.67 -41.24 -3.57
N TYR A 485 20.37 -40.00 -3.21
CA TYR A 485 19.11 -39.54 -2.62
C TYR A 485 18.39 -38.43 -3.43
N GLY A 486 18.82 -38.12 -4.66
CA GLY A 486 18.10 -37.20 -5.55
C GLY A 486 18.16 -35.70 -5.23
N CYS A 487 18.88 -35.25 -4.19
CA CYS A 487 19.00 -33.83 -3.85
C CYS A 487 20.18 -33.14 -4.57
N THR A 488 19.91 -32.03 -5.24
CA THR A 488 20.91 -31.05 -5.69
C THR A 488 21.22 -30.12 -4.52
N TYR A 489 22.49 -29.99 -4.09
CA TYR A 489 22.84 -29.27 -2.85
C TYR A 489 22.70 -27.75 -2.96
N TYR A 490 23.00 -27.15 -4.11
CA TYR A 490 22.75 -25.75 -4.42
C TYR A 490 21.82 -25.63 -5.63
N GLN A 491 20.76 -24.82 -5.52
CA GLN A 491 19.81 -24.62 -6.62
C GLN A 491 20.13 -23.35 -7.41
N LYS A 492 20.66 -22.34 -6.73
CA LYS A 492 20.98 -21.03 -7.29
C LYS A 492 22.42 -20.64 -6.94
N MET A 493 23.01 -19.77 -7.76
CA MET A 493 24.34 -19.23 -7.48
C MET A 493 24.35 -18.44 -6.16
N GLN A 494 23.24 -17.76 -5.84
CA GLN A 494 23.07 -17.05 -4.59
C GLN A 494 23.31 -17.93 -3.36
N ASP A 495 22.91 -19.21 -3.38
CA ASP A 495 23.09 -20.12 -2.25
C ASP A 495 24.58 -20.35 -1.98
N ILE A 496 25.37 -20.54 -3.05
CA ILE A 496 26.84 -20.69 -2.95
C ILE A 496 27.49 -19.43 -2.42
N VAL A 497 27.06 -18.26 -2.91
CA VAL A 497 27.61 -16.97 -2.46
C VAL A 497 27.34 -16.75 -0.97
N THR A 498 26.14 -17.08 -0.50
CA THR A 498 25.77 -16.98 0.91
C THR A 498 26.60 -17.93 1.78
N ASP A 499 26.63 -19.23 1.44
CA ASP A 499 27.42 -20.22 2.18
C ASP A 499 28.92 -19.88 2.19
N TYR A 500 29.43 -19.32 1.09
CA TYR A 500 30.84 -18.95 1.01
C TYR A 500 31.17 -17.75 1.90
N ARG A 501 30.29 -16.75 1.92
CA ARG A 501 30.40 -15.61 2.82
C ARG A 501 30.36 -16.06 4.28
N ASP A 502 29.39 -16.89 4.65
CA ASP A 502 29.26 -17.41 6.02
C ASP A 502 30.49 -18.26 6.42
N TYR A 503 30.99 -19.08 5.51
CA TYR A 503 32.22 -19.85 5.71
C TYR A 503 33.43 -18.95 6.01
N LEU A 504 33.62 -17.89 5.22
CA LEU A 504 34.74 -16.96 5.41
C LEU A 504 34.63 -16.20 6.73
N GLU A 505 33.43 -15.72 7.08
CA GLU A 505 33.18 -15.06 8.37
C GLU A 505 33.44 -15.99 9.57
N MET A 506 33.03 -17.26 9.48
CA MET A 506 33.32 -18.24 10.53
C MET A 506 34.81 -18.60 10.60
N CYS A 507 35.50 -18.66 9.46
CA CYS A 507 36.94 -18.87 9.44
C CYS A 507 37.69 -17.69 10.08
N ASP A 508 37.29 -16.45 9.78
CA ASP A 508 37.82 -15.25 10.42
C ASP A 508 37.63 -15.29 11.94
N GLY A 509 36.40 -15.57 12.41
CA GLY A 509 36.11 -15.66 13.84
C GLY A 509 36.74 -16.86 14.55
N LEU A 510 37.22 -17.88 13.82
CA LEU A 510 38.04 -18.97 14.35
C LEU A 510 39.55 -18.69 14.27
N ASP A 511 39.96 -17.49 13.85
CA ASP A 511 41.36 -17.08 13.66
C ASP A 511 42.11 -17.96 12.63
N TYR A 512 41.40 -18.46 11.61
CA TYR A 512 42.04 -19.21 10.53
C TYR A 512 42.86 -18.24 9.68
N ASP A 513 44.00 -18.72 9.15
CA ASP A 513 44.81 -17.91 8.24
C ASP A 513 44.09 -17.73 6.89
N LEU A 514 43.37 -16.62 6.74
CA LEU A 514 42.68 -16.23 5.51
C LEU A 514 43.64 -15.75 4.41
N LYS A 515 44.97 -15.80 4.60
CA LYS A 515 45.94 -15.71 3.50
C LYS A 515 46.23 -17.07 2.89
N ASN A 516 45.90 -18.15 3.59
CA ASN A 516 46.11 -19.50 3.12
C ASN A 516 45.07 -19.88 2.04
N THR A 517 45.58 -20.18 0.85
CA THR A 517 44.78 -20.58 -0.32
C THR A 517 43.87 -21.79 -0.03
N PHE A 518 44.28 -22.74 0.82
CA PHE A 518 43.46 -23.90 1.19
C PHE A 518 42.27 -23.54 2.09
N VAL A 519 42.41 -22.47 2.88
CA VAL A 519 41.31 -21.92 3.69
C VAL A 519 40.43 -21.06 2.80
N LEU A 520 40.99 -20.18 1.97
CA LEU A 520 40.18 -19.32 1.09
C LEU A 520 39.37 -20.11 0.05
N TYR A 521 39.92 -21.20 -0.49
CA TYR A 521 39.31 -21.96 -1.59
C TYR A 521 39.18 -23.44 -1.25
N PRO A 522 38.29 -23.82 -0.31
CA PRO A 522 38.09 -25.22 0.02
C PRO A 522 37.61 -26.01 -1.21
N LYS A 523 38.09 -27.24 -1.36
CA LYS A 523 37.76 -28.08 -2.52
C LYS A 523 36.25 -28.36 -2.58
N ASN A 524 35.64 -28.65 -1.44
CA ASN A 524 34.19 -28.79 -1.26
C ASN A 524 33.74 -27.75 -0.24
N LEU A 525 33.07 -26.69 -0.72
CA LEU A 525 32.61 -25.60 0.12
C LEU A 525 31.65 -26.08 1.21
N TRP A 526 30.68 -26.90 0.83
CA TRP A 526 29.62 -27.37 1.73
C TRP A 526 30.18 -28.19 2.90
N GLU A 527 31.05 -29.17 2.63
CA GLU A 527 31.70 -29.98 3.68
C GLU A 527 32.57 -29.11 4.61
N SER A 528 33.25 -28.13 4.03
CA SER A 528 34.13 -27.24 4.80
C SER A 528 33.33 -26.26 5.66
N HIS A 529 32.22 -25.74 5.13
CA HIS A 529 31.25 -24.94 5.84
C HIS A 529 30.67 -25.71 7.04
N ASP A 530 30.11 -26.91 6.84
CA ASP A 530 29.55 -27.71 7.93
C ASP A 530 30.60 -28.04 9.02
N ARG A 531 31.82 -28.38 8.61
CA ARG A 531 32.93 -28.65 9.53
C ARG A 531 33.33 -27.42 10.35
N VAL A 532 33.45 -26.26 9.69
CA VAL A 532 33.82 -25.00 10.35
C VAL A 532 32.69 -24.52 11.24
N GLN A 533 31.43 -24.64 10.81
CA GLN A 533 30.26 -24.29 11.61
C GLN A 533 30.19 -25.09 12.91
N LYS A 534 30.47 -26.40 12.87
CA LYS A 534 30.56 -27.22 14.09
C LYS A 534 31.65 -26.72 15.05
N ARG A 535 32.83 -26.37 14.53
CA ARG A 535 33.94 -25.82 15.35
C ARG A 535 33.62 -24.43 15.89
N PHE A 536 32.98 -23.59 15.08
CA PHE A 536 32.56 -22.25 15.45
C PHE A 536 31.56 -22.31 16.62
N LYS A 537 30.55 -23.18 16.54
CA LYS A 537 29.61 -23.43 17.64
C LYS A 537 30.30 -23.92 18.93
N ILE A 538 31.33 -24.76 18.80
CA ILE A 538 32.12 -25.22 19.97
C ILE A 538 32.94 -24.07 20.57
N LYS A 539 33.61 -23.23 19.76
CA LYS A 539 34.35 -22.05 20.23
C LYS A 539 33.41 -21.05 20.89
N GLU A 540 32.28 -20.75 20.26
CA GLU A 540 31.25 -19.85 20.79
C GLU A 540 30.70 -20.36 22.13
N SER A 541 30.39 -21.66 22.24
CA SER A 541 29.95 -22.27 23.50
C SER A 541 31.05 -22.28 24.58
N THR A 542 32.31 -22.47 24.19
CA THR A 542 33.45 -22.46 25.12
C THR A 542 33.75 -21.04 25.61
N GLN A 543 33.71 -20.06 24.70
CA GLN A 543 33.89 -18.65 25.01
C GLN A 543 32.76 -18.16 25.91
N LEU A 544 31.50 -18.49 25.59
CA LEU A 544 30.36 -18.23 26.46
C LEU A 544 30.57 -18.80 27.86
N MET A 545 31.08 -20.03 27.98
CA MET A 545 31.38 -20.64 29.26
C MET A 545 32.54 -19.94 30.00
N GLN A 546 33.56 -19.47 29.30
CA GLN A 546 34.69 -18.72 29.86
C GLN A 546 34.27 -17.32 30.32
N ASP A 547 33.56 -16.57 29.47
CA ASP A 547 33.06 -15.23 29.75
C ASP A 547 32.06 -15.25 30.91
N PHE A 548 31.18 -16.26 30.94
CA PHE A 548 30.29 -16.49 32.07
C PHE A 548 31.07 -16.75 33.35
N LYS A 549 32.08 -17.63 33.31
CA LYS A 549 32.94 -17.91 34.48
C LYS A 549 33.71 -16.66 34.94
N ALA A 550 34.25 -15.86 34.02
CA ALA A 550 34.95 -14.63 34.34
C ALA A 550 34.01 -13.59 34.97
N ALA A 551 32.83 -13.38 34.37
CA ALA A 551 31.81 -12.47 34.87
C ALA A 551 31.33 -12.85 36.28
N VAL A 552 31.18 -14.15 36.53
CA VAL A 552 30.84 -14.69 37.85
C VAL A 552 32.00 -14.54 38.82
N GLN A 553 33.23 -14.87 38.43
CA GLN A 553 34.40 -14.87 39.31
C GLN A 553 34.72 -13.45 39.81
N ASP A 554 34.62 -12.44 38.94
CA ASP A 554 34.80 -11.01 39.28
C ASP A 554 33.82 -10.55 40.40
N VAL A 555 32.68 -11.22 40.50
CA VAL A 555 31.54 -10.82 41.32
C VAL A 555 31.36 -11.75 42.54
N LYS A 556 31.94 -12.96 42.49
CA LYS A 556 31.78 -14.01 43.50
C LYS A 556 32.23 -13.58 44.90
N GLU A 557 33.37 -12.92 45.00
CA GLU A 557 33.89 -12.43 46.29
C GLU A 557 33.12 -11.19 46.76
N ARG A 558 32.73 -10.31 45.83
CA ARG A 558 31.99 -9.08 46.15
C ARG A 558 30.58 -9.35 46.62
N MET A 559 29.91 -10.37 46.08
CA MET A 559 28.51 -10.68 46.39
C MET A 559 28.34 -11.71 47.51
N ALA A 560 29.43 -12.10 48.18
CA ALA A 560 29.36 -12.99 49.33
C ALA A 560 28.64 -12.30 50.50
N PHE A 561 27.46 -12.79 50.84
CA PHE A 561 26.65 -12.25 51.93
C PHE A 561 25.92 -13.36 52.67
N GLU A 562 25.98 -13.29 54.00
CA GLU A 562 25.34 -14.24 54.89
C GLU A 562 24.74 -13.49 56.09
N ALA A 563 23.43 -13.64 56.29
CA ALA A 563 22.69 -12.98 57.36
C ALA A 563 21.37 -13.70 57.60
N GLY A 564 20.89 -13.71 58.85
CA GLY A 564 19.55 -14.25 59.18
C GLY A 564 19.32 -15.70 58.76
N GLY A 565 20.36 -16.54 58.74
CA GLY A 565 20.27 -17.95 58.34
C GLY A 565 20.14 -18.17 56.82
N MET A 566 20.38 -17.14 56.00
CA MET A 566 20.39 -17.20 54.54
C MET A 566 21.72 -16.74 53.98
N LYS A 567 22.06 -17.24 52.78
CA LYS A 567 23.33 -16.98 52.09
C LYS A 567 23.14 -16.79 50.59
N ILE A 568 23.93 -15.89 50.01
CA ILE A 568 24.06 -15.73 48.55
C ILE A 568 25.09 -16.71 47.98
N VAL A 569 24.70 -17.40 46.91
CA VAL A 569 25.54 -18.31 46.12
C VAL A 569 25.54 -17.86 44.67
N VAL A 570 26.73 -17.67 44.10
CA VAL A 570 26.87 -17.27 42.70
C VAL A 570 27.02 -18.53 41.83
N PRO A 571 26.20 -18.70 40.76
CA PRO A 571 26.31 -19.84 39.85
C PRO A 571 27.65 -19.84 39.12
N VAL A 572 28.33 -20.99 39.07
CA VAL A 572 29.68 -21.10 38.48
C VAL A 572 29.64 -21.42 36.99
N THR A 573 28.54 -22.00 36.51
CA THR A 573 28.37 -22.38 35.10
C THR A 573 26.98 -22.05 34.57
N PRO A 574 26.83 -21.83 33.24
CA PRO A 574 25.51 -21.67 32.62
C PRO A 574 24.54 -22.83 32.93
N ARG A 575 25.07 -24.06 33.07
CA ARG A 575 24.27 -25.25 33.40
C ARG A 575 23.65 -25.19 34.79
N GLU A 576 24.27 -24.49 35.74
CA GLU A 576 23.69 -24.31 37.07
C GLU A 576 22.47 -23.38 37.04
N LEU A 577 22.48 -22.34 36.17
CA LEU A 577 21.29 -21.53 35.93
C LEU A 577 20.15 -22.35 35.31
N GLU A 578 20.48 -23.23 34.37
CA GLU A 578 19.53 -24.16 33.75
C GLU A 578 18.93 -25.12 34.78
N ALA A 579 19.77 -25.72 35.62
CA ALA A 579 19.36 -26.63 36.68
C ALA A 579 18.48 -25.93 37.72
N GLU A 580 18.89 -24.74 38.19
CA GLU A 580 18.15 -23.96 39.17
C GLU A 580 16.79 -23.49 38.62
N GLY A 581 16.78 -22.97 37.39
CA GLY A 581 15.55 -22.54 36.72
C GLY A 581 14.56 -23.67 36.51
N ASN A 582 15.05 -24.87 36.15
CA ASN A 582 14.21 -26.06 36.04
C ASN A 582 13.67 -26.51 37.40
N ALA A 583 14.48 -26.50 38.46
CA ALA A 583 14.07 -26.92 39.80
C ALA A 583 13.06 -25.95 40.45
N LEU A 584 13.17 -24.64 40.18
CA LEU A 584 12.22 -23.63 40.64
C LEU A 584 11.06 -23.38 39.65
N HIS A 585 11.00 -24.12 38.55
CA HIS A 585 9.98 -23.98 37.50
C HIS A 585 9.82 -22.54 36.96
N HIS A 586 10.94 -21.84 36.73
CA HIS A 586 10.93 -20.46 36.19
C HIS A 586 12.06 -20.19 35.17
N CYS A 587 11.96 -19.06 34.46
CA CYS A 587 12.69 -18.81 33.21
C CYS A 587 14.21 -18.52 33.32
N VAL A 588 14.78 -18.49 34.53
CA VAL A 588 16.22 -18.24 34.76
C VAL A 588 17.14 -19.20 33.96
N GLY A 589 16.64 -20.40 33.65
CA GLY A 589 17.34 -21.44 32.90
C GLY A 589 16.92 -21.61 31.44
N ARG A 590 16.02 -20.78 30.90
CA ARG A 590 15.52 -20.90 29.52
C ARG A 590 15.74 -19.59 28.76
N GLY A 591 16.56 -19.62 27.70
CA GLY A 591 16.83 -18.47 26.83
C GLY A 591 18.13 -17.71 27.16
N SER A 592 18.18 -16.43 26.79
CA SER A 592 19.41 -15.60 26.72
C SER A 592 20.03 -15.16 28.05
N TYR A 593 19.63 -15.74 29.19
CA TYR A 593 20.16 -15.33 30.50
C TYR A 593 21.64 -15.66 30.66
N ALA A 594 22.09 -16.82 30.15
CA ALA A 594 23.51 -17.18 30.13
C ALA A 594 24.34 -16.16 29.30
N ASP A 595 23.83 -15.76 28.14
CA ASP A 595 24.48 -14.75 27.28
C ASP A 595 24.55 -13.38 27.96
N ARG A 596 23.48 -12.97 28.64
CA ARG A 596 23.42 -11.67 29.34
C ARG A 596 24.35 -11.61 30.55
N VAL A 597 24.49 -12.71 31.28
CA VAL A 597 25.47 -12.81 32.38
C VAL A 597 26.89 -12.79 31.83
N ALA A 598 27.18 -13.54 30.75
CA ALA A 598 28.50 -13.50 30.10
C ALA A 598 28.88 -12.09 29.60
N LYS A 599 27.90 -11.32 29.11
CA LYS A 599 28.08 -9.92 28.69
C LYS A 599 28.06 -8.90 29.83
N LYS A 600 27.92 -9.33 31.08
CA LYS A 600 27.79 -8.46 32.28
C LYS A 600 26.61 -7.48 32.22
N GLU A 601 25.58 -7.79 31.43
CA GLU A 601 24.34 -6.99 31.33
C GLU A 601 23.43 -7.19 32.53
N CYS A 602 23.48 -8.38 33.14
CA CYS A 602 22.82 -8.72 34.39
C CYS A 602 23.60 -9.79 35.15
N MET A 603 23.38 -9.93 36.45
CA MET A 603 23.91 -11.04 37.26
C MET A 603 22.76 -11.77 37.92
N ILE A 604 22.78 -13.10 37.88
CA ILE A 604 21.78 -13.94 38.56
C ILE A 604 22.44 -14.65 39.71
N LEU A 605 21.90 -14.46 40.92
CA LEU A 605 22.39 -15.06 42.15
C LEU A 605 21.34 -16.02 42.73
N PHE A 606 21.81 -17.00 43.50
CA PHE A 606 20.95 -17.94 44.23
C PHE A 606 20.93 -17.56 45.71
N VAL A 607 19.74 -17.48 46.30
CA VAL A 607 19.58 -17.40 47.75
C VAL A 607 19.38 -18.81 48.27
N ARG A 608 20.13 -19.18 49.31
CA ARG A 608 20.05 -20.47 50.00
C ARG A 608 19.80 -20.26 51.49
N LYS A 609 19.29 -21.28 52.17
CA LYS A 609 19.31 -21.35 53.63
C LYS A 609 20.65 -21.93 54.10
N CYS A 610 21.24 -21.42 55.17
CA CYS A 610 22.54 -21.88 55.66
C CYS A 610 22.55 -23.37 56.06
N ASN A 611 21.41 -23.92 56.48
CA ASN A 611 21.25 -25.33 56.83
C ASN A 611 20.93 -26.24 55.63
N GLU A 612 20.66 -25.69 54.44
CA GLU A 612 20.28 -26.43 53.24
C GLU A 612 20.87 -25.77 51.97
N ILE A 613 22.20 -25.67 51.91
CA ILE A 613 22.91 -24.92 50.85
C ILE A 613 22.67 -25.51 49.45
N ASP A 614 22.46 -26.82 49.34
CA ASP A 614 22.30 -27.50 48.05
C ASP A 614 20.83 -27.50 47.54
N LYS A 615 19.88 -26.92 48.28
CA LYS A 615 18.46 -26.90 47.88
C LYS A 615 18.04 -25.56 47.25
N PRO A 616 17.36 -25.57 46.09
CA PRO A 616 16.71 -24.39 45.49
C PRO A 616 15.77 -23.68 46.45
N TYR A 617 15.94 -22.36 46.59
CA TYR A 617 15.10 -21.52 47.45
C TYR A 617 14.60 -20.27 46.71
N TYR A 618 15.47 -19.31 46.38
CA TYR A 618 15.12 -18.16 45.53
C TYR A 618 16.26 -17.79 44.56
N THR A 619 15.92 -17.13 43.46
CA THR A 619 16.86 -16.49 42.54
C THR A 619 16.70 -14.96 42.58
N VAL A 620 17.81 -14.25 42.36
CA VAL A 620 17.88 -12.78 42.38
C VAL A 620 18.56 -12.31 41.08
N GLU A 621 17.90 -11.46 40.31
CA GLU A 621 18.49 -10.76 39.16
C GLU A 621 18.94 -9.35 39.59
N ILE A 622 20.19 -9.02 39.28
CA ILE A 622 20.84 -7.74 39.58
C ILE A 622 21.27 -7.10 38.27
N ARG A 623 21.10 -5.78 38.16
CA ARG A 623 21.70 -4.97 37.10
C ARG A 623 22.38 -3.75 37.71
N GLY A 624 23.67 -3.59 37.45
CA GLY A 624 24.47 -2.56 38.14
C GLY A 624 24.50 -2.80 39.65
N GLN A 625 23.97 -1.85 40.42
CA GLN A 625 23.89 -1.88 41.89
C GLN A 625 22.46 -2.09 42.43
N GLU A 626 21.51 -2.44 41.55
CA GLU A 626 20.10 -2.58 41.90
C GLU A 626 19.61 -4.02 41.74
N VAL A 627 18.80 -4.47 42.70
CA VAL A 627 18.06 -5.72 42.60
C VAL A 627 16.81 -5.48 41.77
N ILE A 628 16.73 -6.14 40.62
CA ILE A 628 15.62 -5.98 39.67
C ILE A 628 14.49 -6.95 40.02
N GLN A 629 14.83 -8.18 40.40
CA GLN A 629 13.83 -9.21 40.59
C GLN A 629 14.30 -10.28 41.59
N VAL A 630 13.38 -10.75 42.44
CA VAL A 630 13.57 -11.90 43.32
C VAL A 630 12.42 -12.88 43.10
N ARG A 631 12.70 -14.16 42.79
CA ARG A 631 11.67 -15.18 42.52
C ARG A 631 11.98 -16.51 43.19
N GLY A 632 10.95 -17.11 43.77
CA GLY A 632 10.99 -18.50 44.24
C GLY A 632 10.27 -19.44 43.27
N ILE A 633 9.92 -20.63 43.77
CA ILE A 633 9.24 -21.66 42.98
C ILE A 633 7.98 -21.14 42.26
N GLY A 634 7.83 -21.42 40.97
CA GLY A 634 6.68 -21.01 40.18
C GLY A 634 6.53 -19.48 40.01
N ASN A 635 7.63 -18.72 40.09
CA ASN A 635 7.66 -17.25 40.07
C ASN A 635 7.01 -16.54 41.30
N CYS A 636 6.90 -17.23 42.44
CA CYS A 636 6.37 -16.61 43.65
C CYS A 636 7.25 -15.43 44.14
N ALA A 637 6.62 -14.47 44.83
CA ALA A 637 7.30 -13.33 45.43
C ALA A 637 8.08 -13.73 46.69
N ALA A 638 9.08 -12.93 47.06
CA ALA A 638 9.85 -13.14 48.29
C ALA A 638 8.98 -13.04 49.55
N THR A 639 9.22 -13.91 50.53
CA THR A 639 8.63 -13.77 51.87
C THR A 639 9.22 -12.55 52.59
N PRO A 640 8.56 -12.01 53.64
CA PRO A 640 9.10 -10.87 54.39
C PRO A 640 10.52 -11.11 54.95
N GLU A 641 10.81 -12.35 55.33
CA GLU A 641 12.14 -12.77 55.79
C GLU A 641 13.19 -12.68 54.66
N VAL A 642 12.86 -13.21 53.47
CA VAL A 642 13.74 -13.16 52.29
C VAL A 642 13.89 -11.72 51.80
N GLN A 643 12.82 -10.93 51.82
CA GLN A 643 12.88 -9.53 51.43
C GLN A 643 13.79 -8.73 52.38
N SER A 644 13.67 -8.94 53.70
CA SER A 644 14.54 -8.29 54.69
C SER A 644 16.02 -8.66 54.48
N PHE A 645 16.31 -9.90 54.08
CA PHE A 645 17.65 -10.35 53.72
C PHE A 645 18.17 -9.67 52.45
N ILE A 646 17.35 -9.56 51.40
CA ILE A 646 17.71 -8.88 50.15
C ILE A 646 17.92 -7.38 50.37
N ASP A 647 17.10 -6.72 51.20
CA ASP A 647 17.25 -5.31 51.54
C ASP A 647 18.53 -5.05 52.36
N ALA A 648 18.94 -6.01 53.20
CA ALA A 648 20.22 -5.96 53.91
C ALA A 648 21.40 -6.17 52.94
N PHE A 649 21.29 -7.13 52.03
CA PHE A 649 22.27 -7.39 50.97
C PHE A 649 22.46 -6.17 50.06
N GLN A 650 21.37 -5.56 49.58
CA GLN A 650 21.44 -4.39 48.71
C GLN A 650 22.12 -3.20 49.40
N ARG A 651 21.80 -2.93 50.67
CA ARG A 651 22.44 -1.83 51.42
C ARG A 651 23.90 -2.09 51.72
N GLN A 652 24.24 -3.28 52.22
CA GLN A 652 25.58 -3.55 52.76
C GLN A 652 26.59 -3.96 51.69
N VAL A 653 26.14 -4.58 50.61
CA VAL A 653 27.02 -5.20 49.61
C VAL A 653 26.93 -4.48 48.26
N LEU A 654 25.73 -4.12 47.79
CA LEU A 654 25.59 -3.40 46.52
C LEU A 654 25.86 -1.89 46.67
N GLN A 655 25.42 -1.28 47.77
CA GLN A 655 25.55 0.16 48.02
C GLN A 655 26.72 0.52 48.97
N GLY A 656 27.07 -0.34 49.93
CA GLY A 656 28.15 -0.10 50.91
C GLY A 656 29.58 -0.10 50.34
N VAL A 657 29.77 -0.50 49.08
CA VAL A 657 31.08 -0.49 48.40
C VAL A 657 31.45 0.91 47.88
N ALA A 658 30.48 1.83 47.77
CA ALA A 658 30.73 3.20 47.29
C ALA A 658 31.53 4.06 48.30
N ASP A 659 31.42 3.80 49.61
CA ASP A 659 32.03 4.63 50.65
C ASP A 659 33.54 4.34 50.89
N ASN A 660 34.10 3.30 50.27
CA ASN A 660 35.52 2.94 50.38
C ASN A 660 36.33 3.14 49.08
N ALA A 661 35.74 3.74 48.05
CA ALA A 661 36.38 4.00 46.75
C ALA A 661 36.22 5.45 46.27
N ALA A 662 36.13 6.40 47.19
CA ALA A 662 36.14 7.85 46.93
C ALA A 662 37.47 8.47 47.37
#